data_AF-A0A6H1TZB7-F1
#
_entry.id   AF-A0A6H1TZB7-F1
#
_cell.length_a   1.000
_cell.length_b   1.000
_cell.length_c   1.000
_cell.angle_alpha   90.00
_cell.angle_beta   90.00
_cell.angle_gamma   90.00
#
_symmetry.space_group_name_H-M   'P 1'
#
loop_
_entity.id
_entity.type
_entity.pdbx_description
1 polymer ?
#
loop_
_entity_poly.entity_id
_entity_poly.type
_entity_poly.pdbx_seq_one_letter_code
_entity_poly.pdbx_strand_id
1 'polypeptide(L)'
;MDLALPGARPDSVASYLKALGILRLLHEQHRARMKGSWQRQVVVQESSWMASFEASPDGNIESDVFVLTGAIAADELVNFFLCEYEPTPILSPWNGSTGFYPKDNKKTLDAVRQSQTKRLTAYRETIAIAQQIVNEMGLKKQPSGDDKNKLIRQLRDRLPDLAVRWIDTCALVSNDDIQYPPLLGTGGNDGNFEFSRTFQQQLQNLIDFKTGKPTADAETLLKAALFGETLPGLSFSGKIGQFDPIAAGGANAAPGFEGKSRVNPWDFVLMVEGTLTFQARLTRKFESSTHGALTYPFAVRPTPMGYGTAAEDENIRAETWMPLWSRPTRFDELHVFFGEGRAKVGERHKTGVDFALAVADLGKFRGIDAFVRYSFQERNGLSYFAVPLGEFRPRDRSGDSSTTNLLSPILPWLDRFRRVAEPKEAPAAIKRVHRLLETRIVEFAQAEAQPGARGNNALAVLVALGEVEQTLDRSLTWVREVHLPPIPWLRSRWVEACNDDSVEFHLALALAGRGLYRKVVDDPETQLPRLIDYPEPDRGLRQRLVRVRGSQSKPSWKDSDAITVWQGGTLTDNLLILLRREEIEAQQGQKQESAQDADPTNSHSHSSSHPATARLRDIQAWIDGTVDDRRLEAIARGLALVKRHRSTQGKDSREEINAVPAAFALLEPVVRRVVPAPTEEGTLSKDSKIVLPRVSGLWSRLEVGDCQTATELAIRRLRASRFRLAVRPFELRRDRTRRIAAALAFPIAEETSRQLLDRICYRIVENKEEKKEDGL
;
A
#
# COMPACT_ATOMS: atom_id res chain seq x y z
N MET A 1 30.59 6.38 -25.16
CA MET A 1 30.81 4.99 -24.69
C MET A 1 30.12 4.87 -23.35
N ASP A 2 29.49 3.74 -23.08
CA ASP A 2 28.85 3.49 -21.79
C ASP A 2 29.72 2.51 -21.01
N LEU A 3 30.03 2.85 -19.76
CA LEU A 3 30.84 2.04 -18.84
C LEU A 3 29.99 1.66 -17.63
N ALA A 4 29.65 0.37 -17.52
CA ALA A 4 28.91 -0.15 -16.39
C ALA A 4 29.82 -0.33 -15.17
N LEU A 5 29.31 0.02 -14.00
CA LEU A 5 29.98 -0.13 -12.70
C LEU A 5 29.22 -1.16 -11.85
N PRO A 6 29.36 -2.48 -12.11
CA PRO A 6 28.60 -3.51 -11.41
C PRO A 6 28.89 -3.61 -9.91
N GLY A 7 29.96 -2.99 -9.42
CA GLY A 7 30.20 -2.79 -7.99
C GLY A 7 29.29 -1.73 -7.36
N ALA A 8 28.64 -0.87 -8.16
CA ALA A 8 27.76 0.21 -7.71
C ALA A 8 26.28 -0.10 -8.06
N ARG A 9 25.64 -0.87 -7.19
CA ARG A 9 24.20 -1.25 -7.23
C ARG A 9 23.38 -0.48 -6.20
N PRO A 10 22.06 -0.26 -6.39
CA PRO A 10 21.22 0.46 -5.43
C PRO A 10 20.60 -0.46 -4.36
N ASP A 11 21.21 -1.61 -4.10
CA ASP A 11 20.81 -2.62 -3.12
C ASP A 11 21.15 -2.26 -1.66
N SER A 12 22.13 -1.36 -1.48
CA SER A 12 22.43 -0.72 -0.21
C SER A 12 22.55 0.79 -0.37
N VAL A 13 22.31 1.53 0.73
CA VAL A 13 22.53 2.99 0.76
C VAL A 13 24.01 3.29 0.53
N ALA A 14 24.93 2.47 1.05
CA ALA A 14 26.36 2.66 0.86
C ALA A 14 26.75 2.64 -0.64
N SER A 15 26.29 1.62 -1.36
CA SER A 15 26.59 1.45 -2.78
C SER A 15 25.91 2.49 -3.66
N TYR A 16 24.68 2.91 -3.33
CA TYR A 16 24.01 4.04 -3.97
C TYR A 16 24.80 5.34 -3.83
N LEU A 17 25.26 5.65 -2.61
CA LEU A 17 26.07 6.84 -2.35
C LEU A 17 27.43 6.76 -3.04
N LYS A 18 28.07 5.58 -3.07
CA LYS A 18 29.31 5.37 -3.84
C LYS A 18 29.14 5.78 -5.30
N ALA A 19 28.04 5.37 -5.95
CA ALA A 19 27.75 5.76 -7.33
C ALA A 19 27.70 7.30 -7.51
N LEU A 20 27.02 7.99 -6.60
CA LEU A 20 26.97 9.46 -6.59
C LEU A 20 28.35 10.09 -6.35
N GLY A 21 29.14 9.51 -5.45
CA GLY A 21 30.50 9.96 -5.15
C GLY A 21 31.42 9.86 -6.36
N ILE A 22 31.35 8.73 -7.09
CA ILE A 22 32.09 8.53 -8.34
C ILE A 22 31.72 9.61 -9.37
N LEU A 23 30.43 9.79 -9.63
CA LEU A 23 29.96 10.77 -10.61
C LEU A 23 30.35 12.20 -10.22
N ARG A 24 30.24 12.56 -8.94
CA ARG A 24 30.65 13.86 -8.41
C ARG A 24 32.13 14.12 -8.65
N LEU A 25 32.99 13.20 -8.22
CA LEU A 25 34.44 13.38 -8.28
C LEU A 25 34.92 13.50 -9.73
N LEU A 26 34.37 12.69 -10.65
CA LEU A 26 34.64 12.84 -12.07
C LEU A 26 34.18 14.19 -12.62
N HIS A 27 33.02 14.70 -12.17
CA HIS A 27 32.55 16.01 -12.60
C HIS A 27 33.42 17.17 -12.09
N GLU A 28 33.89 17.08 -10.83
CA GLU A 28 34.63 18.15 -10.16
C GLU A 28 36.13 18.16 -10.47
N GLN A 29 36.73 16.98 -10.66
CA GLN A 29 38.18 16.81 -10.70
C GLN A 29 38.70 16.19 -12.01
N HIS A 30 37.84 15.58 -12.82
CA HIS A 30 38.24 15.02 -14.11
C HIS A 30 37.83 15.94 -15.27
N ARG A 31 38.59 15.91 -16.37
CA ARG A 31 38.32 16.77 -17.54
C ARG A 31 37.05 16.37 -18.30
N ALA A 32 36.72 15.09 -18.26
CA ALA A 32 35.66 14.53 -19.07
C ALA A 32 34.28 14.77 -18.42
N ARG A 33 33.37 15.40 -19.15
CA ARG A 33 32.00 15.70 -18.69
C ARG A 33 31.11 14.45 -18.72
N MET A 34 31.29 13.60 -17.71
CA MET A 34 30.52 12.36 -17.56
C MET A 34 29.07 12.61 -17.17
N LYS A 35 28.21 11.69 -17.59
CA LYS A 35 26.82 11.55 -17.14
C LYS A 35 26.65 10.20 -16.46
N GLY A 36 25.75 10.11 -15.49
CA GLY A 36 25.40 8.86 -14.82
C GLY A 36 23.93 8.52 -14.96
N SER A 37 23.63 7.23 -15.01
CA SER A 37 22.27 6.67 -15.00
C SER A 37 22.26 5.27 -14.40
N TRP A 38 21.11 4.87 -13.85
CA TRP A 38 20.81 3.51 -13.45
C TRP A 38 20.25 2.74 -14.65
N GLN A 39 20.87 1.62 -15.00
CA GLN A 39 20.39 0.74 -16.06
C GLN A 39 20.08 -0.64 -15.51
N ARG A 40 18.89 -1.14 -15.84
CA ARG A 40 18.45 -2.46 -15.44
C ARG A 40 19.21 -3.51 -16.26
N GLN A 41 19.98 -4.35 -15.58
CA GLN A 41 20.74 -5.44 -16.20
C GLN A 41 20.27 -6.78 -15.65
N VAL A 42 20.19 -7.78 -16.53
CA VAL A 42 19.99 -9.17 -16.14
C VAL A 42 21.30 -9.69 -15.58
N VAL A 43 21.34 -9.95 -14.26
CA VAL A 43 22.50 -10.57 -13.63
C VAL A 43 22.27 -12.08 -13.62
N VAL A 44 23.11 -12.80 -14.36
CA VAL A 44 23.18 -14.26 -14.32
C VAL A 44 23.84 -14.66 -12.98
N GLN A 45 23.17 -15.50 -12.19
CA GLN A 45 23.66 -15.96 -10.90
C GLN A 45 24.94 -16.80 -11.06
N GLU A 46 26.03 -16.41 -10.38
CA GLU A 46 27.13 -17.33 -10.04
C GLU A 46 27.28 -17.54 -8.52
N SER A 47 26.44 -16.95 -7.65
CA SER A 47 26.59 -17.10 -6.20
C SER A 47 25.27 -17.04 -5.40
N SER A 48 25.12 -18.01 -4.51
CA SER A 48 23.87 -18.59 -3.98
C SER A 48 23.23 -17.92 -2.74
N TRP A 49 23.58 -16.70 -2.34
CA TRP A 49 23.22 -16.21 -0.97
C TRP A 49 22.25 -15.01 -0.88
N MET A 50 21.66 -14.54 -1.98
CA MET A 50 20.65 -13.46 -1.99
C MET A 50 19.24 -13.92 -2.46
N ALA A 51 18.86 -15.17 -2.17
CA ALA A 51 17.60 -15.77 -2.61
C ALA A 51 16.34 -15.28 -1.84
N SER A 52 16.27 -14.00 -1.47
CA SER A 52 15.11 -13.39 -0.82
C SER A 52 14.39 -12.33 -1.66
N PHE A 53 14.87 -12.05 -2.87
CA PHE A 53 14.13 -11.29 -3.89
C PHE A 53 13.68 -12.23 -5.00
N GLU A 54 12.44 -12.03 -5.47
CA GLU A 54 11.77 -12.82 -6.50
C GLU A 54 12.67 -13.05 -7.71
N ALA A 55 13.32 -14.22 -7.74
CA ALA A 55 14.03 -14.67 -8.91
C ALA A 55 13.00 -14.86 -10.03
N SER A 56 13.36 -14.44 -11.25
CA SER A 56 12.62 -14.88 -12.42
C SER A 56 12.56 -16.42 -12.44
N PRO A 57 11.55 -17.05 -13.09
CA PRO A 57 11.46 -18.51 -13.21
C PRO A 57 12.75 -19.17 -13.74
N ASP A 58 13.59 -18.39 -14.44
CA ASP A 58 14.85 -18.80 -15.04
C ASP A 58 16.08 -18.59 -14.12
N GLY A 59 15.88 -18.15 -12.88
CA GLY A 59 16.95 -17.93 -11.88
C GLY A 59 17.74 -16.63 -12.04
N ASN A 60 17.44 -15.82 -13.07
CA ASN A 60 18.09 -14.52 -13.26
C ASN A 60 17.55 -13.48 -12.28
N ILE A 61 18.45 -12.68 -11.70
CA ILE A 61 18.11 -11.53 -10.87
C ILE A 61 18.33 -10.28 -11.71
N GLU A 62 17.27 -9.54 -12.00
CA GLU A 62 17.41 -8.21 -12.57
C GLU A 62 17.83 -7.24 -11.47
N SER A 63 18.90 -6.49 -11.69
CA SER A 63 19.35 -5.45 -10.77
C SER A 63 19.74 -4.20 -11.55
N ASP A 64 19.46 -3.04 -10.99
CA ASP A 64 19.94 -1.78 -11.54
C ASP A 64 21.45 -1.64 -11.26
N VAL A 65 22.21 -1.28 -12.28
CA VAL A 65 23.66 -1.01 -12.21
C VAL A 65 23.90 0.43 -12.61
N PHE A 66 24.82 1.11 -11.92
CA PHE A 66 25.19 2.46 -12.31
C PHE A 66 26.08 2.45 -13.55
N VAL A 67 25.72 3.26 -14.54
CA VAL A 67 26.43 3.38 -15.82
C VAL A 67 26.90 4.80 -16.01
N LEU A 68 28.18 4.94 -16.35
CA LEU A 68 28.79 6.20 -16.78
C LEU A 68 28.71 6.31 -18.30
N THR A 69 28.08 7.38 -18.79
CA THR A 69 28.01 7.70 -20.22
C THR A 69 28.98 8.84 -20.53
N GLY A 70 29.96 8.56 -21.38
CA GLY A 70 30.95 9.54 -21.86
C GLY A 70 32.13 8.88 -22.58
N ALA A 71 33.24 9.60 -22.76
CA ALA A 71 34.49 9.04 -23.25
C ALA A 71 35.45 8.88 -22.05
N ILE A 72 35.38 7.73 -21.37
CA ILE A 72 36.36 7.31 -20.37
C ILE A 72 36.52 5.80 -20.44
N ALA A 73 37.76 5.32 -20.50
CA ALA A 73 38.05 3.89 -20.46
C ALA A 73 38.11 3.38 -19.00
N ALA A 74 37.93 2.07 -18.79
CA ALA A 74 38.01 1.48 -17.45
C ALA A 74 39.37 1.74 -16.77
N ASP A 75 40.48 1.59 -17.51
CA ASP A 75 41.82 1.84 -16.98
C ASP A 75 42.07 3.32 -16.67
N GLU A 76 41.49 4.22 -17.47
CA GLU A 76 41.56 5.67 -17.22
C GLU A 76 40.81 6.05 -15.94
N LEU A 77 39.63 5.46 -15.72
CA LEU A 77 38.86 5.62 -14.49
C LEU A 77 39.63 5.12 -13.25
N VAL A 78 40.26 3.95 -13.36
CA VAL A 78 41.10 3.38 -12.30
C VAL A 78 42.30 4.29 -12.01
N ASN A 79 43.01 4.75 -13.05
CA ASN A 79 44.15 5.63 -12.90
C ASN A 79 43.77 6.97 -12.24
N PHE A 80 42.62 7.56 -12.60
CA PHE A 80 42.13 8.79 -11.98
C PHE A 80 42.01 8.64 -10.45
N PHE A 81 41.34 7.60 -9.95
CA PHE A 81 41.18 7.43 -8.51
C PHE A 81 42.50 7.09 -7.79
N LEU A 82 43.36 6.27 -8.42
CA LEU A 82 44.63 5.88 -7.81
C LEU A 82 45.63 7.04 -7.72
N CYS A 83 45.69 7.88 -8.76
CA CYS A 83 46.79 8.83 -8.94
C CYS A 83 46.36 10.30 -8.82
N GLU A 84 45.14 10.65 -9.23
CA GLU A 84 44.72 12.05 -9.43
C GLU A 84 43.70 12.53 -8.39
N TYR A 85 42.80 11.67 -7.92
CA TYR A 85 41.74 12.02 -6.97
C TYR A 85 42.27 12.78 -5.74
N GLU A 86 41.72 13.97 -5.50
CA GLU A 86 42.00 14.81 -4.34
C GLU A 86 40.86 14.68 -3.31
N PRO A 87 41.11 14.10 -2.12
CA PRO A 87 40.05 13.89 -1.13
C PRO A 87 39.41 15.17 -0.61
N THR A 88 38.08 15.17 -0.49
CA THR A 88 37.33 16.28 0.11
C THR A 88 37.70 16.43 1.61
N PRO A 89 37.92 17.65 2.13
CA PRO A 89 38.19 17.87 3.55
C PRO A 89 36.98 17.57 4.46
N ILE A 90 36.82 16.30 4.84
CA ILE A 90 35.77 15.85 5.76
C ILE A 90 36.25 15.99 7.22
N LEU A 91 35.66 16.92 7.98
CA LEU A 91 36.06 17.27 9.33
C LEU A 91 34.85 17.51 10.23
N SER A 92 34.87 16.98 11.45
CA SER A 92 33.81 17.18 12.44
C SER A 92 34.38 17.71 13.76
N PRO A 93 35.06 18.87 13.81
CA PRO A 93 35.65 19.38 15.06
C PRO A 93 34.61 19.58 16.18
N TRP A 94 33.33 19.71 15.87
CA TRP A 94 32.23 19.76 16.86
C TRP A 94 31.92 18.41 17.52
N ASN A 95 32.56 17.31 17.08
CA ASN A 95 32.47 15.98 17.67
C ASN A 95 33.75 15.62 18.43
N GLY A 96 33.62 14.75 19.44
CA GLY A 96 34.75 14.25 20.21
C GLY A 96 35.55 13.16 19.48
N SER A 97 36.78 12.89 19.93
CA SER A 97 37.65 11.87 19.34
C SER A 97 38.04 12.12 17.88
N THR A 98 38.05 13.37 17.44
CA THR A 98 38.38 13.80 16.07
C THR A 98 39.80 14.32 15.91
N GLY A 99 40.51 14.56 17.03
CA GLY A 99 41.92 14.96 17.05
C GLY A 99 42.14 16.46 17.29
N PHE A 100 41.07 17.26 17.39
CA PHE A 100 41.14 18.70 17.59
C PHE A 100 41.37 19.10 19.06
N TYR A 101 41.06 18.21 20.00
CA TYR A 101 41.15 18.49 21.43
C TYR A 101 42.38 17.86 22.11
N PRO A 102 42.88 18.40 23.23
CA PRO A 102 44.03 17.86 23.96
C PRO A 102 43.92 16.39 24.35
N LYS A 103 42.72 15.91 24.69
CA LYS A 103 42.47 14.52 25.11
C LYS A 103 42.15 13.57 23.96
N ASP A 104 42.01 14.07 22.74
CA ASP A 104 41.71 13.22 21.58
C ASP A 104 42.96 12.45 21.14
N ASN A 105 42.76 11.26 20.58
CA ASN A 105 43.83 10.59 19.84
C ASN A 105 44.09 11.35 18.53
N LYS A 106 45.24 12.02 18.46
CA LYS A 106 45.60 12.88 17.32
C LYS A 106 46.27 12.14 16.17
N LYS A 107 46.61 10.86 16.31
CA LYS A 107 47.40 10.08 15.31
C LYS A 107 46.84 10.21 13.90
N THR A 108 45.52 10.07 13.74
CA THR A 108 44.86 10.12 12.43
C THR A 108 44.90 11.53 11.84
N LEU A 109 44.51 12.54 12.62
CA LEU A 109 44.46 13.93 12.17
C LEU A 109 45.86 14.48 11.88
N ASP A 110 46.84 14.14 12.72
CA ASP A 110 48.23 14.57 12.57
C ASP A 110 48.90 13.92 11.35
N ALA A 111 48.54 12.68 10.99
CA ALA A 111 49.00 12.05 9.75
C ALA A 111 48.58 12.87 8.52
N VAL A 112 47.34 13.39 8.49
CA VAL A 112 46.88 14.26 7.40
C VAL A 112 47.61 15.61 7.46
N ARG A 113 47.75 16.23 8.63
CA ARG A 113 48.47 17.51 8.82
C ARG A 113 49.92 17.45 8.34
N GLN A 114 50.59 16.32 8.57
CA GLN A 114 52.01 16.12 8.25
C GLN A 114 52.22 15.49 6.87
N SER A 115 51.15 15.26 6.10
CA SER A 115 51.24 14.71 4.75
C SER A 115 52.03 15.64 3.82
N GLN A 116 52.77 15.04 2.87
CA GLN A 116 53.59 15.74 1.88
C GLN A 116 52.98 15.67 0.47
N THR A 117 52.01 14.76 0.26
CA THR A 117 51.29 14.67 -1.02
C THR A 117 50.51 15.94 -1.33
N LYS A 118 50.52 16.34 -2.60
CA LYS A 118 49.72 17.47 -3.11
C LYS A 118 48.22 17.20 -3.00
N ARG A 119 47.81 15.92 -3.09
CA ARG A 119 46.39 15.48 -3.03
C ARG A 119 45.67 15.91 -1.75
N LEU A 120 46.40 16.16 -0.66
CA LEU A 120 45.84 16.52 0.65
C LEU A 120 46.06 18.00 1.01
N THR A 121 46.44 18.84 0.05
CA THR A 121 46.74 20.27 0.31
C THR A 121 45.53 21.01 0.86
N ALA A 122 44.38 20.95 0.17
CA ALA A 122 43.13 21.55 0.66
C ALA A 122 42.70 20.98 2.03
N TYR A 123 42.99 19.70 2.28
CA TYR A 123 42.67 19.06 3.56
C TYR A 123 43.53 19.65 4.70
N ARG A 124 44.84 19.81 4.48
CA ARG A 124 45.76 20.42 5.46
C ARG A 124 45.36 21.86 5.77
N GLU A 125 45.04 22.66 4.75
CA GLU A 125 44.58 24.04 4.90
C GLU A 125 43.29 24.12 5.73
N THR A 126 42.32 23.27 5.42
CA THR A 126 41.04 23.20 6.15
C THR A 126 41.26 22.81 7.61
N ILE A 127 42.15 21.86 7.90
CA ILE A 127 42.50 21.48 9.28
C ILE A 127 43.14 22.65 10.04
N ALA A 128 44.01 23.43 9.39
CA ALA A 128 44.66 24.58 10.01
C ALA A 128 43.63 25.64 10.42
N ILE A 129 42.71 25.99 9.51
CA ILE A 129 41.62 26.94 9.78
C ILE A 129 40.71 26.42 10.91
N ALA A 130 40.28 25.16 10.85
CA ALA A 130 39.42 24.57 11.87
C ALA A 130 40.10 24.56 13.26
N GLN A 131 41.39 24.22 13.33
CA GLN A 131 42.14 24.24 14.59
C GLN A 131 42.32 25.66 15.13
N GLN A 132 42.53 26.66 14.25
CA GLN A 132 42.58 28.05 14.64
C GLN A 132 41.27 28.49 15.32
N ILE A 133 40.12 28.17 14.72
CA ILE A 133 38.79 28.49 15.28
C ILE A 133 38.58 27.82 16.65
N VAL A 134 38.93 26.53 16.76
CA VAL A 134 38.85 25.78 18.03
C VAL A 134 39.70 26.45 19.14
N ASN A 135 40.88 26.95 18.78
CA ASN A 135 41.78 27.63 19.71
C ASN A 135 41.26 29.03 20.10
N GLU A 136 40.77 29.81 19.13
CA GLU A 136 40.18 31.14 19.36
C GLU A 136 38.96 31.08 20.28
N MET A 137 38.16 30.02 20.16
CA MET A 137 37.02 29.75 21.06
C MET A 137 37.43 29.17 22.42
N GLY A 138 38.73 28.88 22.64
CA GLY A 138 39.24 28.32 23.90
C GLY A 138 38.73 26.91 24.22
N LEU A 139 38.31 26.14 23.22
CA LEU A 139 37.68 24.83 23.43
C LEU A 139 38.73 23.76 23.77
N LYS A 140 38.60 23.15 24.96
CA LYS A 140 39.51 22.08 25.45
C LYS A 140 38.94 20.67 25.32
N LYS A 141 37.67 20.54 24.94
CA LYS A 141 36.94 19.29 24.73
C LYS A 141 35.81 19.54 23.74
N GLN A 142 35.17 18.47 23.30
CA GLN A 142 33.95 18.54 22.48
C GLN A 142 32.93 19.52 23.10
N PRO A 143 32.43 20.50 22.34
CA PRO A 143 31.45 21.47 22.82
C PRO A 143 30.05 20.87 22.86
N SER A 144 29.18 21.47 23.69
CA SER A 144 27.77 21.12 23.84
C SER A 144 26.90 22.38 23.86
N GLY A 145 25.61 22.25 23.52
CA GLY A 145 24.68 23.38 23.52
C GLY A 145 25.15 24.54 22.62
N ASP A 146 25.03 25.77 23.12
CA ASP A 146 25.34 26.99 22.37
C ASP A 146 26.77 27.07 21.85
N ASP A 147 27.75 26.53 22.56
CA ASP A 147 29.15 26.53 22.10
C ASP A 147 29.33 25.65 20.87
N LYS A 148 28.58 24.54 20.78
CA LYS A 148 28.55 23.70 19.57
C LYS A 148 27.95 24.46 18.41
N ASN A 149 26.86 25.19 18.67
CA ASN A 149 26.17 25.99 17.66
C ASN A 149 27.04 27.14 17.14
N LYS A 150 27.75 27.85 18.03
CA LYS A 150 28.72 28.89 17.68
C LYS A 150 29.88 28.33 16.87
N LEU A 151 30.44 27.18 17.28
CA LEU A 151 31.55 26.55 16.56
C LEU A 151 31.15 26.19 15.12
N ILE A 152 30.00 25.52 14.93
CA ILE A 152 29.52 25.15 13.59
C ILE A 152 29.29 26.40 12.73
N ARG A 153 28.73 27.49 13.28
CA ARG A 153 28.56 28.77 12.58
C ARG A 153 29.89 29.38 12.13
N GLN A 154 30.89 29.46 13.02
CA GLN A 154 32.20 30.01 12.67
C GLN A 154 32.96 29.16 11.65
N LEU A 155 32.86 27.84 11.76
CA LEU A 155 33.43 26.93 10.77
C LEU A 155 32.78 27.13 9.40
N ARG A 156 31.45 27.23 9.35
CA ARG A 156 30.71 27.47 8.12
C ARG A 156 31.07 28.79 7.44
N ASP A 157 31.41 29.82 8.22
CA ASP A 157 31.77 31.16 7.73
C ASP A 157 33.21 31.26 7.19
N ARG A 158 34.14 30.47 7.75
CA ARG A 158 35.58 30.63 7.49
C ARG A 158 36.25 29.49 6.75
N LEU A 159 35.63 28.31 6.70
CA LEU A 159 36.21 27.17 5.98
C LEU A 159 36.00 27.32 4.47
N PRO A 160 36.86 26.67 3.65
CA PRO A 160 36.66 26.62 2.21
C PRO A 160 35.32 25.99 1.82
N ASP A 161 34.75 26.40 0.69
CA ASP A 161 33.44 25.92 0.19
C ASP A 161 33.29 24.40 0.22
N LEU A 162 34.36 23.67 -0.16
CA LEU A 162 34.35 22.21 -0.21
C LEU A 162 34.14 21.57 1.18
N ALA A 163 34.67 22.19 2.24
CA ALA A 163 34.45 21.76 3.63
C ALA A 163 33.11 22.25 4.20
N VAL A 164 32.63 23.41 3.75
CA VAL A 164 31.29 23.92 4.08
C VAL A 164 30.21 22.96 3.59
N ARG A 165 30.37 22.35 2.41
CA ARG A 165 29.44 21.32 1.91
C ARG A 165 29.28 20.14 2.86
N TRP A 166 30.35 19.71 3.53
CA TRP A 166 30.27 18.65 4.55
C TRP A 166 29.45 19.09 5.77
N ILE A 167 29.64 20.33 6.22
CA ILE A 167 28.83 20.91 7.30
C ILE A 167 27.35 20.92 6.91
N ASP A 168 27.03 21.41 5.71
CA ASP A 168 25.64 21.51 5.21
C ASP A 168 25.00 20.14 4.94
N THR A 169 25.81 19.09 4.81
CA THR A 169 25.35 17.69 4.73
C THR A 169 25.06 17.12 6.13
N CYS A 170 25.87 17.49 7.13
CA CYS A 170 25.77 17.00 8.51
C CYS A 170 24.76 17.77 9.37
N ALA A 171 24.54 19.06 9.09
CA ALA A 171 23.82 19.96 9.97
C ALA A 171 23.15 21.09 9.18
N LEU A 172 21.91 21.40 9.54
CA LEU A 172 21.21 22.61 9.11
C LEU A 172 21.31 23.66 10.22
N VAL A 173 21.95 24.78 9.91
CA VAL A 173 22.08 25.90 10.83
C VAL A 173 20.91 26.88 10.61
N SER A 174 20.03 27.01 11.60
CA SER A 174 18.96 28.03 11.61
C SER A 174 19.29 29.17 12.61
N ASN A 175 18.45 30.20 12.67
CA ASN A 175 18.65 31.35 13.57
C ASN A 175 18.65 30.93 15.05
N ASP A 176 17.77 29.99 15.42
CA ASP A 176 17.52 29.63 16.82
C ASP A 176 18.12 28.27 17.22
N ASP A 177 18.33 27.35 16.28
CA ASP A 177 18.84 26.00 16.58
C ASP A 177 19.59 25.31 15.41
N ILE A 178 20.33 24.24 15.69
CA ILE A 178 20.96 23.34 14.71
C ILE A 178 20.19 22.02 14.66
N GLN A 179 19.76 21.65 13.46
CA GLN A 179 19.08 20.38 13.22
C GLN A 179 19.97 19.43 12.43
N TYR A 180 19.96 18.13 12.77
CA TYR A 180 20.81 17.14 12.13
C TYR A 180 20.00 16.27 11.16
N PRO A 181 20.35 16.26 9.86
CA PRO A 181 19.74 15.34 8.92
C PRO A 181 20.06 13.87 9.25
N PRO A 182 19.15 12.94 8.92
CA PRO A 182 19.23 11.59 9.45
C PRO A 182 20.31 10.71 8.81
N LEU A 183 20.74 11.02 7.57
CA LEU A 183 21.68 10.18 6.83
C LEU A 183 23.04 10.06 7.52
N LEU A 184 23.51 11.10 8.22
CA LEU A 184 24.82 11.13 8.89
C LEU A 184 24.68 11.18 10.42
N GLY A 185 23.57 10.66 10.94
CA GLY A 185 23.24 10.62 12.36
C GLY A 185 23.26 12.02 13.01
N THR A 186 24.00 12.19 14.11
CA THR A 186 23.94 13.44 14.90
C THR A 186 25.11 14.37 14.60
N GLY A 187 25.18 14.79 13.34
CA GLY A 187 26.21 15.73 12.85
C GLY A 187 27.51 15.03 12.51
N GLY A 188 27.45 13.99 11.67
CA GLY A 188 28.64 13.27 11.21
C GLY A 188 29.08 12.14 12.14
N ASN A 189 28.18 11.65 13.00
CA ASN A 189 28.43 10.47 13.84
C ASN A 189 27.19 9.55 13.92
N ASP A 190 27.43 8.26 14.14
CA ASP A 190 26.40 7.27 14.45
C ASP A 190 26.76 6.51 15.73
N GLY A 191 26.14 6.89 16.85
CA GLY A 191 26.59 6.47 18.18
C GLY A 191 28.05 6.88 18.42
N ASN A 192 28.91 5.89 18.69
CA ASN A 192 30.36 6.11 18.88
C ASN A 192 31.18 6.09 17.57
N PHE A 193 30.52 5.86 16.43
CA PHE A 193 31.17 5.83 15.12
C PHE A 193 31.26 7.25 14.54
N GLU A 194 32.46 7.69 14.19
CA GLU A 194 32.73 9.04 13.67
C GLU A 194 33.17 8.94 12.19
N PHE A 195 32.39 9.56 11.30
CA PHE A 195 32.60 9.45 9.86
C PHE A 195 33.90 10.14 9.42
N SER A 196 34.18 11.34 9.94
CA SER A 196 35.36 12.13 9.51
C SER A 196 36.69 11.44 9.85
N ARG A 197 36.81 10.92 11.07
CA ARG A 197 37.98 10.16 11.51
C ARG A 197 38.15 8.89 10.68
N THR A 198 37.07 8.14 10.48
CA THR A 198 37.13 6.87 9.73
C THR A 198 37.52 7.12 8.28
N PHE A 199 37.02 8.20 7.67
CA PHE A 199 37.40 8.61 6.32
C PHE A 199 38.92 8.84 6.20
N GLN A 200 39.51 9.59 7.14
CA GLN A 200 40.95 9.82 7.18
C GLN A 200 41.78 8.55 7.41
N GLN A 201 41.24 7.58 8.15
CA GLN A 201 41.86 6.26 8.32
C GLN A 201 41.82 5.45 7.03
N GLN A 202 40.71 5.45 6.31
CA GLN A 202 40.62 4.78 5.01
C GLN A 202 41.55 5.39 3.97
N LEU A 203 41.69 6.72 3.95
CA LEU A 203 42.64 7.37 3.06
C LEU A 203 44.09 6.91 3.30
N GLN A 204 44.48 6.63 4.56
CA GLN A 204 45.81 6.08 4.87
C GLN A 204 46.00 4.65 4.37
N ASN A 205 44.93 3.87 4.25
CA ASN A 205 44.97 2.52 3.69
C ASN A 205 45.12 2.55 2.16
N LEU A 206 44.77 3.66 1.51
CA LEU A 206 44.69 3.79 0.06
C LEU A 206 45.81 4.64 -0.56
N ILE A 207 46.27 5.66 0.16
CA ILE A 207 47.22 6.66 -0.33
C ILE A 207 48.40 6.74 0.64
N ASP A 208 49.63 6.61 0.11
CA ASP A 208 50.81 6.98 0.88
C ASP A 208 50.88 8.51 1.01
N PHE A 209 50.69 9.01 2.22
CA PHE A 209 50.64 10.45 2.50
C PHE A 209 51.98 11.17 2.27
N LYS A 210 53.10 10.45 2.17
CA LYS A 210 54.40 11.04 1.82
C LYS A 210 54.55 11.20 0.32
N THR A 211 54.32 10.12 -0.43
CA THR A 211 54.60 10.08 -1.87
C THR A 211 53.41 10.46 -2.75
N GLY A 212 52.19 10.32 -2.22
CA GLY A 212 50.93 10.47 -2.96
C GLY A 212 50.54 9.27 -3.82
N LYS A 213 51.38 8.24 -3.88
CA LYS A 213 51.16 7.02 -4.65
C LYS A 213 50.14 6.10 -3.98
N PRO A 214 49.44 5.24 -4.75
CA PRO A 214 48.58 4.22 -4.19
C PRO A 214 49.38 3.23 -3.33
N THR A 215 48.76 2.70 -2.28
CA THR A 215 49.28 1.56 -1.51
C THR A 215 49.19 0.27 -2.33
N ALA A 216 49.86 -0.80 -1.89
CA ALA A 216 49.96 -2.07 -2.65
C ALA A 216 48.59 -2.68 -3.00
N ASP A 217 47.61 -2.62 -2.08
CA ASP A 217 46.30 -3.23 -2.28
C ASP A 217 45.29 -2.28 -2.94
N ALA A 218 45.61 -0.98 -3.08
CA ALA A 218 44.65 0.05 -3.45
C ALA A 218 44.00 -0.19 -4.82
N GLU A 219 44.74 -0.68 -5.81
CA GLU A 219 44.19 -0.98 -7.14
C GLU A 219 43.21 -2.16 -7.11
N THR A 220 43.58 -3.26 -6.44
CA THR A 220 42.72 -4.45 -6.32
C THR A 220 41.44 -4.12 -5.59
N LEU A 221 41.53 -3.35 -4.50
CA LEU A 221 40.38 -2.85 -3.75
C LEU A 221 39.50 -1.92 -4.59
N LEU A 222 40.09 -1.09 -5.45
CA LEU A 222 39.34 -0.17 -6.31
C LEU A 222 38.56 -0.91 -7.39
N LYS A 223 39.20 -1.89 -8.05
CA LYS A 223 38.55 -2.71 -9.07
C LYS A 223 37.37 -3.50 -8.49
N ALA A 224 37.50 -4.00 -7.26
CA ALA A 224 36.38 -4.59 -6.54
C ALA A 224 35.23 -3.58 -6.29
N ALA A 225 35.56 -2.35 -5.86
CA ALA A 225 34.56 -1.32 -5.59
C ALA A 225 33.82 -0.82 -6.85
N LEU A 226 34.51 -0.71 -7.98
CA LEU A 226 33.96 -0.22 -9.26
C LEU A 226 33.29 -1.33 -10.08
N PHE A 227 33.97 -2.46 -10.23
CA PHE A 227 33.62 -3.53 -11.19
C PHE A 227 33.17 -4.82 -10.50
N GLY A 228 33.03 -4.84 -9.18
CA GLY A 228 32.54 -6.02 -8.46
C GLY A 228 33.49 -7.23 -8.54
N GLU A 229 34.78 -7.00 -8.81
CA GLU A 229 35.79 -8.05 -8.80
C GLU A 229 35.85 -8.73 -7.41
N THR A 230 36.04 -10.05 -7.42
CA THR A 230 36.06 -10.84 -6.18
C THR A 230 37.35 -10.60 -5.41
N LEU A 231 37.24 -10.31 -4.11
CA LEU A 231 38.38 -10.17 -3.22
C LEU A 231 38.61 -11.47 -2.45
N PRO A 232 39.85 -12.01 -2.42
CA PRO A 232 40.18 -13.20 -1.63
C PRO A 232 40.11 -12.93 -0.11
N GLY A 233 40.18 -11.67 0.31
CA GLY A 233 40.00 -11.24 1.69
C GLY A 233 40.07 -9.72 1.83
N LEU A 234 39.49 -9.19 2.91
CA LEU A 234 39.58 -7.78 3.26
C LEU A 234 40.48 -7.63 4.49
N SER A 235 41.58 -6.90 4.33
CA SER A 235 42.58 -6.63 5.38
C SER A 235 42.03 -5.71 6.48
N PHE A 236 40.97 -4.95 6.20
CA PHE A 236 40.40 -3.96 7.11
C PHE A 236 39.17 -4.50 7.87
N SER A 237 39.27 -4.52 9.20
CA SER A 237 38.13 -4.71 10.10
C SER A 237 37.62 -3.36 10.60
N GLY A 238 36.59 -2.81 9.97
CA GLY A 238 35.94 -1.61 10.50
C GLY A 238 34.54 -1.43 9.98
N LYS A 239 33.87 -0.42 10.51
CA LYS A 239 32.42 -0.22 10.38
C LYS A 239 32.12 0.71 9.22
N ILE A 240 31.03 0.44 8.51
CA ILE A 240 30.48 1.29 7.43
C ILE A 240 29.37 2.24 7.94
N GLY A 241 29.15 2.26 9.25
CA GLY A 241 28.03 2.97 9.87
C GLY A 241 26.70 2.30 9.54
N GLN A 242 25.66 3.12 9.39
CA GLN A 242 24.29 2.66 9.17
C GLN A 242 23.95 2.23 7.73
N PHE A 243 24.89 2.29 6.79
CA PHE A 243 24.60 2.29 5.36
C PHE A 243 24.65 0.93 4.65
N ASP A 244 25.26 -0.06 5.28
CA ASP A 244 25.35 -1.43 4.76
C ASP A 244 25.31 -2.42 5.94
N PRO A 245 24.12 -2.97 6.24
CA PRO A 245 23.94 -3.94 7.31
C PRO A 245 24.71 -5.25 7.08
N ILE A 246 24.98 -5.62 5.82
CA ILE A 246 25.67 -6.85 5.46
C ILE A 246 27.16 -6.75 5.87
N ALA A 247 27.79 -5.61 5.58
CA ALA A 247 29.19 -5.36 5.93
C ALA A 247 29.42 -5.07 7.42
N ALA A 248 28.36 -4.84 8.20
CA ALA A 248 28.45 -4.48 9.63
C ALA A 248 28.92 -5.63 10.55
N GLY A 249 28.97 -6.88 10.06
CA GLY A 249 29.35 -8.05 10.84
C GLY A 249 28.26 -8.50 11.83
N GLY A 250 28.61 -9.43 12.73
CA GLY A 250 27.70 -9.97 13.75
C GLY A 250 27.33 -11.44 13.54
N ALA A 251 26.22 -11.86 14.13
CA ALA A 251 25.78 -13.25 14.08
C ALA A 251 25.55 -13.71 12.63
N ASN A 252 26.09 -14.87 12.27
CA ASN A 252 26.02 -15.46 10.92
C ASN A 252 26.64 -14.60 9.78
N ALA A 253 27.49 -13.63 10.08
CA ALA A 253 28.15 -12.80 9.07
C ALA A 253 29.40 -13.44 8.41
N ALA A 254 29.80 -14.63 8.86
CA ALA A 254 30.90 -15.43 8.31
C ALA A 254 30.68 -16.92 8.64
N PRO A 255 31.41 -17.87 8.04
CA PRO A 255 31.44 -19.25 8.55
C PRO A 255 31.83 -19.30 10.03
N GLY A 256 30.94 -19.83 10.87
CA GLY A 256 30.97 -19.69 12.33
C GLY A 256 29.80 -18.85 12.83
N PHE A 257 29.39 -18.99 14.09
CA PHE A 257 28.19 -18.29 14.61
C PHE A 257 28.32 -16.75 14.61
N GLU A 258 29.50 -16.19 14.35
CA GLU A 258 29.79 -14.75 14.37
C GLU A 258 30.89 -14.36 13.36
N GLY A 259 30.76 -13.21 12.71
CA GLY A 259 31.75 -12.64 11.79
C GLY A 259 32.12 -11.20 12.13
N LYS A 260 33.39 -10.82 11.92
CA LYS A 260 33.84 -9.42 12.07
C LYS A 260 33.32 -8.55 10.93
N SER A 261 33.03 -7.28 11.22
CA SER A 261 32.75 -6.26 10.19
C SER A 261 33.94 -6.11 9.24
N ARG A 262 33.68 -6.12 7.94
CA ARG A 262 34.69 -6.00 6.87
C ARG A 262 34.18 -5.02 5.84
N VAL A 263 34.96 -3.98 5.56
CA VAL A 263 34.58 -2.90 4.66
C VAL A 263 35.75 -2.62 3.74
N ASN A 264 35.49 -2.56 2.44
CA ASN A 264 36.49 -2.10 1.49
C ASN A 264 36.73 -0.58 1.70
N PRO A 265 37.99 -0.14 1.91
CA PRO A 265 38.30 1.28 2.09
C PRO A 265 37.77 2.19 0.96
N TRP A 266 37.78 1.73 -0.30
CA TRP A 266 37.24 2.49 -1.42
C TRP A 266 35.73 2.65 -1.37
N ASP A 267 35.01 1.60 -0.97
CA ASP A 267 33.54 1.68 -0.79
C ASP A 267 33.19 2.74 0.26
N PHE A 268 33.92 2.77 1.38
CA PHE A 268 33.71 3.78 2.41
C PHE A 268 34.03 5.20 1.95
N VAL A 269 35.19 5.40 1.31
CA VAL A 269 35.62 6.73 0.83
C VAL A 269 34.63 7.27 -0.20
N LEU A 270 34.30 6.49 -1.23
CA LEU A 270 33.39 6.91 -2.29
C LEU A 270 31.96 7.11 -1.76
N MET A 271 31.51 6.28 -0.82
CA MET A 271 30.23 6.47 -0.13
C MET A 271 30.19 7.83 0.58
N VAL A 272 31.18 8.16 1.41
CA VAL A 272 31.23 9.45 2.12
C VAL A 272 31.26 10.61 1.14
N GLU A 273 32.05 10.52 0.06
CA GLU A 273 32.08 11.53 -1.00
C GLU A 273 30.70 11.73 -1.66
N GLY A 274 29.92 10.64 -1.81
CA GLY A 274 28.56 10.69 -2.34
C GLY A 274 27.54 11.35 -1.43
N THR A 275 27.73 11.27 -0.11
CA THR A 275 26.82 11.90 0.88
C THR A 275 26.69 13.40 0.65
N LEU A 276 27.72 14.07 0.12
CA LEU A 276 27.73 15.51 -0.19
C LEU A 276 26.70 15.94 -1.24
N THR A 277 26.04 14.98 -1.90
CA THR A 277 24.87 15.23 -2.76
C THR A 277 23.61 15.56 -1.94
N PHE A 278 23.52 15.08 -0.70
CA PHE A 278 22.38 15.24 0.19
C PHE A 278 22.60 16.39 1.19
N GLN A 279 22.56 17.62 0.70
CA GLN A 279 22.68 18.81 1.55
C GLN A 279 21.32 19.23 2.12
N ALA A 280 21.29 19.56 3.42
CA ALA A 280 20.10 20.09 4.05
C ALA A 280 19.84 21.54 3.62
N ARG A 281 18.57 21.92 3.43
CA ARG A 281 18.20 23.29 3.06
C ARG A 281 17.06 23.83 3.91
N LEU A 282 17.11 25.13 4.20
CA LEU A 282 16.00 25.88 4.81
C LEU A 282 14.99 26.28 3.74
N THR A 283 13.70 25.97 3.95
CA THR A 283 12.60 26.44 3.10
C THR A 283 11.68 27.37 3.88
N ARG A 284 11.35 28.54 3.33
CA ARG A 284 10.33 29.43 3.90
C ARG A 284 8.94 28.90 3.54
N LYS A 285 8.07 28.72 4.54
CA LYS A 285 6.67 28.38 4.34
C LYS A 285 5.93 29.63 3.89
N PHE A 286 5.23 29.61 2.77
CA PHE A 286 4.36 30.72 2.41
C PHE A 286 3.20 30.85 3.43
N GLU A 287 3.06 32.05 3.98
CA GLU A 287 1.91 32.68 4.64
C GLU A 287 1.35 32.26 6.02
N SER A 288 1.83 31.22 6.73
CA SER A 288 1.22 30.99 8.07
C SER A 288 2.04 30.33 9.19
N SER A 289 3.35 30.11 9.06
CA SER A 289 4.14 29.69 10.23
C SER A 289 5.47 30.40 10.34
N THR A 290 5.70 31.00 11.50
CA THR A 290 6.91 31.71 11.93
C THR A 290 8.17 30.83 12.03
N HIS A 291 8.05 29.51 11.89
CA HIS A 291 9.18 28.58 11.98
C HIS A 291 9.47 27.91 10.63
N GLY A 292 10.70 28.04 10.14
CA GLY A 292 11.18 27.30 8.97
C GLY A 292 11.30 25.80 9.29
N ALA A 293 10.86 24.93 8.39
CA ALA A 293 10.97 23.48 8.56
C ALA A 293 12.24 22.95 7.86
N LEU A 294 13.03 22.11 8.54
CA LEU A 294 14.13 21.36 7.94
C LEU A 294 13.59 20.54 6.77
N THR A 295 14.31 20.62 5.66
CA THR A 295 14.07 19.81 4.48
C THR A 295 15.32 19.03 4.18
N TYR A 296 15.17 17.71 4.12
CA TYR A 296 16.23 16.82 3.68
C TYR A 296 15.77 16.06 2.43
N PRO A 297 16.62 15.91 1.39
CA PRO A 297 16.21 15.33 0.13
C PRO A 297 15.59 13.93 0.31
N PHE A 298 14.36 13.77 -0.16
CA PHE A 298 13.61 12.51 -0.16
C PHE A 298 13.45 11.81 1.20
N ALA A 299 13.56 12.54 2.30
CA ALA A 299 13.28 12.02 3.63
C ALA A 299 11.86 12.38 4.10
N VAL A 300 11.19 11.40 4.69
CA VAL A 300 9.83 11.53 5.25
C VAL A 300 9.81 11.02 6.69
N ARG A 301 8.72 11.30 7.41
CA ARG A 301 8.53 10.69 8.74
C ARG A 301 8.42 9.17 8.55
N PRO A 302 9.13 8.38 9.37
CA PRO A 302 9.02 6.93 9.33
C PRO A 302 7.59 6.42 9.42
N THR A 303 7.30 5.41 8.63
CA THR A 303 6.10 4.57 8.79
C THR A 303 6.56 3.16 9.11
N PRO A 304 6.12 2.54 10.23
CA PRO A 304 6.59 1.22 10.68
C PRO A 304 6.04 0.06 9.83
N MET A 305 6.07 0.20 8.50
CA MET A 305 5.40 -0.67 7.52
C MET A 305 6.37 -1.10 6.42
N GLY A 306 6.26 -2.36 5.97
CA GLY A 306 7.16 -2.97 4.96
C GLY A 306 8.20 -3.94 5.53
N TYR A 307 8.15 -4.20 6.84
CA TYR A 307 9.01 -5.14 7.54
C TYR A 307 8.13 -6.04 8.43
N GLY A 308 8.05 -7.33 8.11
CA GLY A 308 7.10 -8.27 8.73
C GLY A 308 7.36 -8.57 10.22
N THR A 309 8.46 -8.07 10.79
CA THR A 309 8.92 -8.34 12.17
C THR A 309 9.12 -7.08 13.01
N ALA A 310 8.70 -5.90 12.54
CA ALA A 310 8.87 -4.64 13.30
C ALA A 310 8.03 -4.66 14.59
N ALA A 311 8.67 -4.51 15.76
CA ALA A 311 7.98 -4.35 17.03
C ALA A 311 7.46 -2.90 17.22
N GLU A 312 6.40 -2.71 18.01
CA GLU A 312 5.77 -1.38 18.21
C GLU A 312 6.71 -0.33 18.80
N ASP A 313 7.75 -0.77 19.50
CA ASP A 313 8.73 0.07 20.20
C ASP A 313 10.07 0.20 19.44
N GLU A 314 10.17 -0.24 18.19
CA GLU A 314 11.40 -0.04 17.40
C GLU A 314 11.64 1.45 17.13
N ASN A 315 12.80 1.95 17.54
CA ASN A 315 13.19 3.33 17.33
C ASN A 315 13.66 3.50 15.88
N ILE A 316 12.88 4.23 15.08
CA ILE A 316 13.19 4.51 13.67
C ILE A 316 13.64 5.96 13.54
N ARG A 317 14.90 6.18 13.18
CA ARG A 317 15.49 7.52 13.05
C ARG A 317 14.92 8.28 11.85
N ALA A 318 14.76 7.60 10.72
CA ALA A 318 14.27 8.19 9.49
C ALA A 318 13.82 7.16 8.46
N GLU A 319 13.11 7.67 7.45
CA GLU A 319 12.80 6.95 6.22
C GLU A 319 13.24 7.81 5.04
N THR A 320 13.94 7.22 4.07
CA THR A 320 14.50 7.92 2.91
C THR A 320 14.23 7.15 1.63
N TRP A 321 13.95 7.88 0.55
CA TRP A 321 13.54 7.33 -0.73
C TRP A 321 14.57 7.69 -1.81
N MET A 322 15.36 6.71 -2.25
CA MET A 322 16.48 6.93 -3.17
C MET A 322 15.99 6.85 -4.63
N PRO A 323 16.03 7.94 -5.41
CA PRO A 323 15.55 7.93 -6.80
C PRO A 323 16.47 7.11 -7.72
N LEU A 324 15.86 6.37 -8.65
CA LEU A 324 16.52 5.69 -9.76
C LEU A 324 16.08 6.33 -11.08
N TRP A 325 17.02 6.58 -11.98
CA TRP A 325 16.79 7.26 -13.26
C TRP A 325 17.64 6.60 -14.36
N SER A 326 17.02 6.37 -15.52
CA SER A 326 17.65 5.72 -16.68
C SER A 326 18.24 6.71 -17.67
N ARG A 327 17.82 7.97 -17.63
CA ARG A 327 18.34 9.00 -18.53
C ARG A 327 19.73 9.45 -18.06
N PRO A 328 20.79 9.36 -18.89
CA PRO A 328 22.10 9.86 -18.50
C PRO A 328 22.07 11.34 -18.09
N THR A 329 22.44 11.61 -16.84
CA THR A 329 22.27 12.92 -16.18
C THR A 329 23.61 13.39 -15.61
N ARG A 330 23.91 14.69 -15.71
CA ARG A 330 25.18 15.25 -15.20
C ARG A 330 25.09 15.51 -13.69
N PHE A 331 26.24 15.56 -13.01
CA PHE A 331 26.26 15.84 -11.58
C PHE A 331 25.67 17.21 -11.20
N ASP A 332 25.90 18.26 -11.99
CA ASP A 332 25.31 19.59 -11.77
C ASP A 332 23.77 19.57 -11.84
N GLU A 333 23.21 18.80 -12.78
CA GLU A 333 21.76 18.58 -12.88
C GLU A 333 21.22 17.80 -11.67
N LEU A 334 21.93 16.74 -11.24
CA LEU A 334 21.58 15.97 -10.04
C LEU A 334 21.68 16.83 -8.78
N HIS A 335 22.72 17.65 -8.65
CA HIS A 335 22.92 18.51 -7.49
C HIS A 335 21.76 19.51 -7.33
N VAL A 336 21.27 20.08 -8.44
CA VAL A 336 20.04 20.89 -8.44
C VAL A 336 18.83 20.05 -8.08
N PHE A 337 18.67 18.85 -8.67
CA PHE A 337 17.53 17.97 -8.40
C PHE A 337 17.44 17.50 -6.94
N PHE A 338 18.54 17.04 -6.34
CA PHE A 338 18.61 16.67 -4.92
C PHE A 338 18.45 17.90 -4.03
N GLY A 339 18.99 19.05 -4.42
CA GLY A 339 18.75 20.32 -3.74
C GLY A 339 17.30 20.81 -3.81
N GLU A 340 16.58 20.46 -4.88
CA GLU A 340 15.13 20.62 -5.01
C GLU A 340 14.34 19.51 -4.32
N GLY A 341 15.02 18.46 -3.79
CA GLY A 341 14.54 17.14 -3.38
C GLY A 341 13.42 17.06 -2.34
N ARG A 342 12.62 18.12 -2.20
CA ARG A 342 11.15 18.07 -2.22
C ARG A 342 10.66 18.12 -3.67
N ALA A 343 10.99 17.12 -4.50
CA ALA A 343 10.27 16.98 -5.75
C ALA A 343 8.79 17.18 -5.41
N LYS A 344 8.12 18.02 -6.21
CA LYS A 344 6.71 18.42 -6.13
C LYS A 344 5.77 17.21 -6.32
N VAL A 345 6.13 16.07 -5.75
CA VAL A 345 5.34 14.91 -5.41
C VAL A 345 4.08 15.36 -4.65
N GLY A 346 4.15 16.49 -3.93
CA GLY A 346 3.01 17.25 -3.40
C GLY A 346 3.37 17.97 -2.11
N GLU A 347 2.75 19.11 -1.81
CA GLU A 347 3.03 19.93 -0.60
C GLU A 347 2.64 19.24 0.74
N ARG A 348 2.29 17.95 0.72
CA ARG A 348 1.56 17.25 1.80
C ARG A 348 2.17 15.93 2.31
N HIS A 349 3.29 15.46 1.76
CA HIS A 349 3.75 14.09 2.06
C HIS A 349 4.53 14.02 3.36
N LYS A 350 3.85 13.59 4.42
CA LYS A 350 4.40 13.56 5.78
C LYS A 350 5.02 12.21 6.10
N THR A 351 4.54 11.14 5.46
CA THR A 351 4.87 9.75 5.80
C THR A 351 5.31 8.95 4.57
N GLY A 352 5.86 7.76 4.81
CA GLY A 352 6.15 6.77 3.77
C GLY A 352 4.93 6.35 2.95
N VAL A 353 3.75 6.22 3.60
CA VAL A 353 2.49 5.91 2.89
C VAL A 353 2.12 7.03 1.92
N ASP A 354 2.25 8.29 2.35
CA ASP A 354 1.94 9.45 1.51
C ASP A 354 2.91 9.50 0.31
N PHE A 355 4.21 9.22 0.56
CA PHE A 355 5.23 9.15 -0.49
C PHE A 355 4.96 8.00 -1.48
N ALA A 356 4.61 6.80 -1.00
CA ALA A 356 4.29 5.65 -1.83
C ALA A 356 3.11 5.94 -2.78
N LEU A 357 2.02 6.50 -2.25
CA LEU A 357 0.87 6.92 -3.05
C LEU A 357 1.26 7.93 -4.11
N ALA A 358 2.08 8.90 -3.73
CA ALA A 358 2.48 9.93 -4.65
C ALA A 358 3.45 9.41 -5.72
N VAL A 359 4.33 8.45 -5.44
CA VAL A 359 5.12 7.75 -6.46
C VAL A 359 4.21 7.01 -7.44
N ALA A 360 3.18 6.32 -6.95
CA ALA A 360 2.22 5.63 -7.80
C ALA A 360 1.41 6.59 -8.71
N ASP A 361 1.22 7.83 -8.26
CA ASP A 361 0.42 8.85 -8.95
C ASP A 361 1.26 9.77 -9.88
N LEU A 362 2.56 9.84 -9.63
CA LEU A 362 3.49 10.44 -10.56
C LEU A 362 3.48 9.58 -11.83
N GLY A 363 3.43 10.22 -13.01
CA GLY A 363 3.93 9.53 -14.20
C GLY A 363 5.45 9.35 -14.09
N LYS A 364 6.16 9.07 -15.19
CA LYS A 364 7.63 9.28 -15.25
C LYS A 364 7.95 10.76 -14.99
N PHE A 365 7.97 11.16 -13.72
CA PHE A 365 8.13 12.54 -13.31
C PHE A 365 9.60 12.90 -13.48
N ARG A 366 9.88 13.89 -14.32
CA ARG A 366 11.24 14.44 -14.53
C ARG A 366 12.31 13.39 -14.87
N GLY A 367 11.94 12.27 -15.48
CA GLY A 367 12.88 11.21 -15.87
C GLY A 367 13.32 10.28 -14.72
N ILE A 368 12.59 10.24 -13.60
CA ILE A 368 12.75 9.23 -12.56
C ILE A 368 11.91 8.01 -12.89
N ASP A 369 12.52 6.84 -12.79
CA ASP A 369 11.92 5.54 -13.13
C ASP A 369 11.51 4.73 -11.91
N ALA A 370 12.12 4.97 -10.75
CA ALA A 370 11.78 4.30 -9.51
C ALA A 370 12.30 5.06 -8.27
N PHE A 371 11.86 4.63 -7.10
CA PHE A 371 12.46 4.96 -5.81
C PHE A 371 12.70 3.68 -5.00
N VAL A 372 13.86 3.57 -4.36
CA VAL A 372 14.13 2.54 -3.36
C VAL A 372 13.87 3.11 -1.97
N ARG A 373 12.95 2.50 -1.23
CA ARG A 373 12.54 2.93 0.11
C ARG A 373 13.48 2.31 1.15
N TYR A 374 14.05 3.13 2.02
CA TYR A 374 14.90 2.70 3.13
C TYR A 374 14.38 3.21 4.47
N SER A 375 14.46 2.38 5.51
CA SER A 375 14.18 2.76 6.90
C SER A 375 15.43 2.58 7.76
N PHE A 376 15.75 3.60 8.57
CA PHE A 376 16.89 3.59 9.48
C PHE A 376 16.44 3.13 10.86
N GLN A 377 16.63 1.84 11.15
CA GLN A 377 16.14 1.18 12.36
C GLN A 377 17.25 0.95 13.37
N GLU A 378 16.96 1.16 14.66
CA GLU A 378 17.90 0.87 15.74
C GLU A 378 18.14 -0.65 15.87
N ARG A 379 19.41 -1.06 15.80
CA ARG A 379 19.87 -2.45 15.83
C ARG A 379 21.19 -2.52 16.62
N ASN A 380 21.30 -3.48 17.54
CA ASN A 380 22.48 -3.70 18.39
C ASN A 380 22.85 -2.46 19.26
N GLY A 381 21.94 -2.06 20.14
CA GLY A 381 22.06 -0.83 20.93
C GLY A 381 21.82 0.40 20.05
N LEU A 382 22.52 1.51 20.31
CA LEU A 382 22.32 2.81 19.63
C LEU A 382 22.78 2.87 18.16
N SER A 383 23.11 1.74 17.52
CA SER A 383 23.51 1.72 16.10
C SER A 383 22.28 1.62 15.23
N TYR A 384 22.27 2.29 14.07
CA TYR A 384 21.15 2.22 13.14
C TYR A 384 21.54 1.43 11.90
N PHE A 385 20.59 0.78 11.25
CA PHE A 385 20.78 0.12 9.96
C PHE A 385 19.74 0.60 8.96
N ALA A 386 20.19 0.95 7.75
CA ALA A 386 19.36 1.25 6.61
C ALA A 386 18.83 -0.06 6.02
N VAL A 387 17.60 -0.40 6.37
CA VAL A 387 16.90 -1.59 5.89
C VAL A 387 16.10 -1.23 4.64
N PRO A 388 16.33 -1.91 3.49
CA PRO A 388 15.50 -1.72 2.31
C PRO A 388 14.08 -2.23 2.57
N LEU A 389 13.08 -1.43 2.21
CA LEU A 389 11.64 -1.71 2.38
C LEU A 389 10.91 -1.92 1.05
N GLY A 390 11.66 -2.06 -0.04
CA GLY A 390 11.14 -2.31 -1.38
C GLY A 390 11.34 -1.16 -2.35
N GLU A 391 11.16 -1.49 -3.62
CA GLU A 391 11.24 -0.57 -4.75
C GLU A 391 9.83 -0.16 -5.21
N PHE A 392 9.67 1.11 -5.55
CA PHE A 392 8.41 1.71 -5.99
C PHE A 392 8.60 2.38 -7.33
N ARG A 393 7.86 1.92 -8.34
CA ARG A 393 7.89 2.49 -9.69
C ARG A 393 6.63 3.32 -9.96
N PRO A 394 6.76 4.47 -10.65
CA PRO A 394 5.61 5.19 -11.16
C PRO A 394 4.83 4.33 -12.16
N ARG A 395 3.51 4.47 -12.16
CA ARG A 395 2.62 3.72 -13.04
C ARG A 395 2.62 4.32 -14.45
N ASP A 396 2.63 3.47 -15.48
CA ASP A 396 2.58 3.96 -16.86
C ASP A 396 1.17 4.48 -17.18
N ARG A 397 1.06 5.74 -17.62
CA ARG A 397 -0.22 6.44 -17.76
C ARG A 397 -0.99 6.07 -19.04
N SER A 398 -0.63 4.97 -19.70
CA SER A 398 -1.21 4.56 -20.97
C SER A 398 -2.58 3.85 -20.87
N GLY A 399 -3.18 3.75 -19.68
CA GLY A 399 -4.52 3.18 -19.47
C GLY A 399 -5.23 3.81 -18.26
N ASP A 400 -6.54 4.00 -18.37
CA ASP A 400 -7.42 4.83 -17.52
C ASP A 400 -7.69 4.28 -16.09
N SER A 401 -6.64 4.04 -15.28
CA SER A 401 -6.81 3.56 -13.90
C SER A 401 -5.73 4.10 -12.96
N SER A 402 -5.85 5.35 -12.50
CA SER A 402 -4.97 5.84 -11.44
C SER A 402 -5.41 5.37 -10.04
N THR A 403 -4.45 4.86 -9.26
CA THR A 403 -4.49 4.65 -7.80
C THR A 403 -5.04 5.88 -7.06
N THR A 404 -4.59 7.07 -7.48
CA THR A 404 -5.11 8.37 -7.01
C THR A 404 -6.60 8.45 -7.20
N ASN A 405 -7.16 7.94 -8.29
CA ASN A 405 -8.59 8.05 -8.50
C ASN A 405 -9.32 7.29 -7.38
N LEU A 406 -8.91 6.07 -7.05
CA LEU A 406 -9.62 5.29 -6.03
C LEU A 406 -9.52 5.92 -4.63
N LEU A 407 -8.33 6.35 -4.21
CA LEU A 407 -8.07 6.82 -2.84
C LEU A 407 -8.20 8.34 -2.64
N SER A 408 -7.99 9.17 -3.66
CA SER A 408 -8.06 10.65 -3.55
C SER A 408 -9.31 11.17 -2.85
N PRO A 409 -10.53 10.67 -3.15
CA PRO A 409 -11.74 11.13 -2.47
C PRO A 409 -11.75 10.87 -0.95
N ILE A 410 -10.95 9.93 -0.45
CA ILE A 410 -10.93 9.53 0.96
C ILE A 410 -9.64 9.93 1.69
N LEU A 411 -8.63 10.50 1.01
CA LEU A 411 -7.39 10.98 1.64
C LEU A 411 -7.64 11.90 2.86
N PRO A 412 -8.57 12.88 2.82
CA PRO A 412 -8.84 13.72 4.00
C PRO A 412 -9.40 12.94 5.19
N TRP A 413 -10.09 11.82 4.94
CA TRP A 413 -10.58 10.94 5.99
C TRP A 413 -9.46 10.06 6.55
N LEU A 414 -8.59 9.50 5.68
CA LEU A 414 -7.41 8.74 6.09
C LEU A 414 -6.47 9.58 6.97
N ASP A 415 -6.23 10.83 6.61
CA ASP A 415 -5.43 11.77 7.43
C ASP A 415 -6.05 12.05 8.81
N ARG A 416 -7.39 12.05 8.90
CA ARG A 416 -8.08 12.17 10.20
C ARG A 416 -7.93 10.90 11.00
N PHE A 417 -8.15 9.74 10.38
CA PHE A 417 -8.06 8.45 11.04
C PHE A 417 -6.65 8.19 11.58
N ARG A 418 -5.61 8.45 10.78
CA ARG A 418 -4.21 8.34 11.20
C ARG A 418 -3.90 9.15 12.45
N ARG A 419 -4.30 10.43 12.47
CA ARG A 419 -4.05 11.34 13.61
C ARG A 419 -4.64 10.84 14.94
N VAL A 420 -5.76 10.12 14.90
CA VAL A 420 -6.41 9.60 16.10
C VAL A 420 -5.97 8.16 16.43
N ALA A 421 -5.46 7.41 15.45
CA ALA A 421 -5.05 6.01 15.61
C ALA A 421 -3.57 5.84 16.02
N GLU A 422 -2.68 6.78 15.66
CA GLU A 422 -1.25 6.74 15.99
C GLU A 422 -0.89 6.94 17.48
N PRO A 423 -1.58 7.81 18.24
CA PRO A 423 -1.23 8.06 19.64
C PRO A 423 -1.22 6.77 20.50
N LYS A 424 -0.40 6.76 21.56
CA LYS A 424 -0.24 5.59 22.44
C LYS A 424 -1.54 5.21 23.14
N GLU A 425 -2.45 6.17 23.32
CA GLU A 425 -3.73 6.05 24.00
C GLU A 425 -4.82 5.39 23.12
N ALA A 426 -4.59 5.27 21.80
CA ALA A 426 -5.56 4.64 20.91
C ALA A 426 -5.74 3.15 21.24
N PRO A 427 -6.98 2.60 21.19
CA PRO A 427 -7.21 1.18 21.47
C PRO A 427 -6.39 0.25 20.57
N ALA A 428 -5.91 -0.87 21.12
CA ALA A 428 -5.08 -1.82 20.37
C ALA A 428 -5.76 -2.34 19.09
N ALA A 429 -7.07 -2.57 19.12
CA ALA A 429 -7.83 -2.98 17.94
C ALA A 429 -7.81 -1.92 16.83
N ILE A 430 -7.86 -0.63 17.19
CA ILE A 430 -7.78 0.49 16.24
C ILE A 430 -6.39 0.59 15.62
N LYS A 431 -5.34 0.50 16.44
CA LYS A 431 -3.96 0.47 15.95
C LYS A 431 -3.71 -0.68 14.98
N ARG A 432 -4.25 -1.87 15.28
CA ARG A 432 -4.14 -3.05 14.41
C ARG A 432 -4.74 -2.81 13.03
N VAL A 433 -6.00 -2.33 12.96
CA VAL A 433 -6.66 -2.11 11.66
C VAL A 433 -6.10 -0.90 10.91
N HIS A 434 -5.60 0.11 11.63
CA HIS A 434 -4.86 1.22 11.03
C HIS A 434 -3.60 0.73 10.32
N ARG A 435 -2.76 -0.06 11.00
CA ARG A 435 -1.55 -0.64 10.38
C ARG A 435 -1.89 -1.55 9.21
N LEU A 436 -2.90 -2.41 9.34
CA LEU A 436 -3.36 -3.26 8.24
C LEU A 436 -3.74 -2.43 7.01
N LEU A 437 -4.54 -1.37 7.20
CA LEU A 437 -4.94 -0.48 6.11
C LEU A 437 -3.72 0.20 5.47
N GLU A 438 -2.78 0.72 6.27
CA GLU A 438 -1.56 1.32 5.74
C GLU A 438 -0.70 0.30 4.97
N THR A 439 -0.58 -0.97 5.43
CA THR A 439 0.08 -2.04 4.67
C THR A 439 -0.57 -2.18 3.29
N ARG A 440 -1.89 -2.35 3.26
CA ARG A 440 -2.61 -2.60 2.00
C ARG A 440 -2.51 -1.42 1.05
N ILE A 441 -2.48 -0.19 1.56
CA ILE A 441 -2.28 1.02 0.75
C ILE A 441 -0.87 1.04 0.14
N VAL A 442 0.17 0.70 0.90
CA VAL A 442 1.55 0.65 0.39
C VAL A 442 1.72 -0.47 -0.64
N GLU A 443 1.21 -1.68 -0.37
CA GLU A 443 1.19 -2.79 -1.32
C GLU A 443 0.43 -2.41 -2.61
N PHE A 444 -0.72 -1.72 -2.47
CA PHE A 444 -1.48 -1.23 -3.61
C PHE A 444 -0.70 -0.18 -4.42
N ALA A 445 0.00 0.75 -3.76
CA ALA A 445 0.84 1.73 -4.43
C ALA A 445 2.02 1.07 -5.16
N GLN A 446 2.58 -0.01 -4.61
CA GLN A 446 3.70 -0.75 -5.20
C GLN A 446 3.29 -1.59 -6.43
N ALA A 447 2.06 -2.10 -6.47
CA ALA A 447 1.66 -3.22 -7.32
C ALA A 447 1.26 -2.91 -8.77
N GLU A 448 2.01 -2.06 -9.46
CA GLU A 448 1.98 -1.97 -10.93
C GLU A 448 3.38 -2.03 -11.56
N ALA A 449 4.36 -2.56 -10.81
CA ALA A 449 5.74 -2.71 -11.26
C ALA A 449 6.13 -4.17 -11.64
N GLN A 450 5.28 -5.17 -11.39
CA GLN A 450 5.60 -6.58 -11.61
C GLN A 450 4.69 -7.23 -12.66
N PRO A 451 5.23 -7.62 -13.84
CA PRO A 451 4.50 -8.44 -14.80
C PRO A 451 4.16 -9.80 -14.15
N GLY A 452 2.88 -10.10 -13.97
CA GLY A 452 2.42 -11.43 -13.55
C GLY A 452 1.96 -11.58 -12.09
N ALA A 453 1.98 -10.52 -11.27
CA ALA A 453 1.42 -10.58 -9.92
C ALA A 453 -0.12 -10.77 -9.96
N ARG A 454 -0.58 -12.01 -9.76
CA ARG A 454 -1.99 -12.36 -9.61
C ARG A 454 -2.48 -11.97 -8.21
N GLY A 455 -2.87 -10.71 -8.05
CA GLY A 455 -3.52 -10.23 -6.82
C GLY A 455 -4.25 -8.92 -7.07
N ASN A 456 -5.55 -8.88 -6.75
CA ASN A 456 -6.32 -7.64 -6.82
C ASN A 456 -6.04 -6.78 -5.56
N ASN A 457 -4.95 -6.01 -5.56
CA ASN A 457 -4.57 -5.22 -4.40
C ASN A 457 -5.57 -4.10 -4.07
N ALA A 458 -6.36 -3.65 -5.05
CA ALA A 458 -7.50 -2.76 -4.77
C ALA A 458 -8.54 -3.49 -3.89
N LEU A 459 -8.85 -4.76 -4.18
CA LEU A 459 -9.74 -5.57 -3.34
C LEU A 459 -9.20 -5.71 -1.91
N ALA A 460 -7.89 -5.90 -1.74
CA ALA A 460 -7.28 -5.97 -0.41
C ALA A 460 -7.45 -4.66 0.40
N VAL A 461 -7.29 -3.50 -0.24
CA VAL A 461 -7.56 -2.19 0.39
C VAL A 461 -9.05 -2.05 0.72
N LEU A 462 -9.94 -2.44 -0.18
CA LEU A 462 -11.39 -2.35 0.02
C LEU A 462 -11.84 -3.22 1.22
N VAL A 463 -11.32 -4.43 1.32
CA VAL A 463 -11.55 -5.34 2.46
C VAL A 463 -11.03 -4.71 3.77
N ALA A 464 -9.82 -4.15 3.76
CA ALA A 464 -9.27 -3.48 4.94
C ALA A 464 -10.12 -2.28 5.38
N LEU A 465 -10.66 -1.50 4.45
CA LEU A 465 -11.61 -0.42 4.77
C LEU A 465 -12.89 -0.96 5.44
N GLY A 466 -13.42 -2.10 4.97
CA GLY A 466 -14.55 -2.78 5.60
C GLY A 466 -14.23 -3.25 7.04
N GLU A 467 -13.04 -3.78 7.28
CA GLU A 467 -12.59 -4.18 8.62
C GLU A 467 -12.40 -2.97 9.55
N VAL A 468 -11.88 -1.86 9.02
CA VAL A 468 -11.78 -0.60 9.75
C VAL A 468 -13.18 -0.13 10.18
N GLU A 469 -14.16 -0.08 9.27
CA GLU A 469 -15.52 0.34 9.63
C GLU A 469 -16.16 -0.55 10.70
N GLN A 470 -16.00 -1.87 10.58
CA GLN A 470 -16.49 -2.82 11.58
C GLN A 470 -15.85 -2.58 12.96
N THR A 471 -14.54 -2.30 12.98
CA THR A 471 -13.81 -2.07 14.23
C THR A 471 -14.20 -0.73 14.86
N LEU A 472 -14.40 0.31 14.05
CA LEU A 472 -14.92 1.60 14.52
C LEU A 472 -16.31 1.46 15.13
N ASP A 473 -17.20 0.68 14.51
CA ASP A 473 -18.51 0.39 15.09
C ASP A 473 -18.38 -0.32 16.45
N ARG A 474 -17.49 -1.30 16.59
CA ARG A 474 -17.27 -1.96 17.89
C ARG A 474 -16.66 -1.04 18.96
N SER A 475 -16.10 0.10 18.56
CA SER A 475 -15.44 1.07 19.44
C SER A 475 -16.14 2.44 19.47
N LEU A 476 -17.47 2.49 19.32
CA LEU A 476 -18.22 3.75 19.21
C LEU A 476 -17.97 4.78 20.33
N THR A 477 -17.77 4.35 21.58
CA THR A 477 -17.49 5.25 22.69
C THR A 477 -16.23 6.08 22.40
N TRP A 478 -15.13 5.39 22.07
CA TRP A 478 -13.86 6.01 21.70
C TRP A 478 -14.00 6.86 20.42
N VAL A 479 -14.68 6.34 19.39
CA VAL A 479 -14.88 7.06 18.11
C VAL A 479 -15.54 8.43 18.32
N ARG A 480 -16.42 8.56 19.31
CA ARG A 480 -17.08 9.82 19.65
C ARG A 480 -16.19 10.79 20.39
N GLU A 481 -15.40 10.30 21.34
CA GLU A 481 -14.42 11.10 22.08
C GLU A 481 -13.45 11.78 21.11
N VAL A 482 -13.03 11.07 20.06
CA VAL A 482 -12.12 11.61 19.02
C VAL A 482 -12.85 12.26 17.84
N HIS A 483 -14.19 12.32 17.87
CA HIS A 483 -15.05 12.88 16.83
C HIS A 483 -14.76 12.38 15.40
N LEU A 484 -14.45 11.10 15.22
CA LEU A 484 -14.13 10.52 13.91
C LEU A 484 -15.43 10.16 13.16
N PRO A 485 -15.73 10.77 11.99
CA PRO A 485 -16.90 10.40 11.21
C PRO A 485 -16.72 9.01 10.56
N PRO A 486 -17.82 8.33 10.15
CA PRO A 486 -17.73 7.10 9.37
C PRO A 486 -16.95 7.29 8.06
N ILE A 487 -16.51 6.18 7.46
CA ILE A 487 -15.84 6.20 6.16
C ILE A 487 -16.79 6.85 5.13
N PRO A 488 -16.34 7.84 4.33
CA PRO A 488 -17.18 8.41 3.29
C PRO A 488 -17.46 7.37 2.20
N TRP A 489 -18.58 7.52 1.50
CA TRP A 489 -18.95 6.61 0.42
C TRP A 489 -17.93 6.61 -0.73
N LEU A 490 -17.50 5.41 -1.13
CA LEU A 490 -16.55 5.19 -2.21
C LEU A 490 -17.24 5.26 -3.59
N ARG A 491 -16.51 5.61 -4.63
CA ARG A 491 -17.08 5.71 -6.01
C ARG A 491 -17.21 4.32 -6.66
N SER A 492 -18.15 4.19 -7.60
CA SER A 492 -18.46 2.90 -8.28
C SER A 492 -17.28 2.23 -8.98
N ARG A 493 -16.26 3.01 -9.41
CA ARG A 493 -15.00 2.47 -9.98
C ARG A 493 -14.27 1.47 -9.08
N TRP A 494 -14.52 1.49 -7.76
CA TRP A 494 -13.99 0.46 -6.86
C TRP A 494 -14.51 -0.94 -7.23
N VAL A 495 -15.72 -1.07 -7.77
CA VAL A 495 -16.26 -2.37 -8.22
C VAL A 495 -15.41 -2.94 -9.36
N GLU A 496 -15.11 -2.13 -10.38
CA GLU A 496 -14.31 -2.54 -11.54
C GLU A 496 -12.86 -2.85 -11.12
N ALA A 497 -12.25 -1.97 -10.31
CA ALA A 497 -10.89 -2.16 -9.84
C ALA A 497 -10.72 -3.40 -8.95
N CYS A 498 -11.76 -3.77 -8.19
CA CYS A 498 -11.72 -4.89 -7.24
C CYS A 498 -12.21 -6.23 -7.81
N ASN A 499 -12.74 -6.26 -9.03
CA ASN A 499 -13.27 -7.48 -9.62
C ASN A 499 -12.14 -8.45 -9.97
N ASP A 500 -12.10 -9.59 -9.31
CA ASP A 500 -11.16 -10.69 -9.56
C ASP A 500 -11.83 -11.93 -10.18
N ASP A 501 -13.08 -11.77 -10.65
CA ASP A 501 -13.93 -12.80 -11.27
C ASP A 501 -14.20 -14.04 -10.36
N SER A 502 -13.92 -13.93 -9.06
CA SER A 502 -14.18 -15.00 -8.11
C SER A 502 -15.66 -15.12 -7.74
N VAL A 503 -16.08 -16.33 -7.35
CA VAL A 503 -17.45 -16.61 -6.87
C VAL A 503 -17.77 -15.77 -5.63
N GLU A 504 -16.82 -15.64 -4.70
CA GLU A 504 -16.99 -14.80 -3.51
C GLU A 504 -17.23 -13.34 -3.88
N PHE A 505 -16.50 -12.79 -4.86
CA PHE A 505 -16.65 -11.39 -5.27
C PHE A 505 -18.02 -11.16 -5.92
N HIS A 506 -18.46 -12.06 -6.81
CA HIS A 506 -19.77 -11.96 -7.46
C HIS A 506 -20.93 -12.00 -6.45
N LEU A 507 -20.91 -12.96 -5.52
CA LEU A 507 -21.93 -13.07 -4.47
C LEU A 507 -21.89 -11.86 -3.53
N ALA A 508 -20.70 -11.40 -3.14
CA ALA A 508 -20.55 -10.21 -2.32
C ALA A 508 -21.06 -8.94 -3.01
N LEU A 509 -20.85 -8.80 -4.33
CA LEU A 509 -21.35 -7.68 -5.13
C LEU A 509 -22.88 -7.69 -5.21
N ALA A 510 -23.49 -8.84 -5.48
CA ALA A 510 -24.95 -8.99 -5.46
C ALA A 510 -25.53 -8.68 -4.07
N LEU A 511 -24.87 -9.17 -3.01
CA LEU A 511 -25.28 -8.93 -1.64
C LEU A 511 -25.12 -7.46 -1.21
N ALA A 512 -24.06 -6.78 -1.63
CA ALA A 512 -23.85 -5.36 -1.33
C ALA A 512 -24.80 -4.45 -2.13
N GLY A 513 -25.13 -4.85 -3.36
CA GLY A 513 -26.03 -4.13 -4.27
C GLY A 513 -27.52 -4.29 -3.98
N ARG A 514 -27.91 -5.18 -3.09
CA ARG A 514 -29.31 -5.33 -2.67
C ARG A 514 -29.80 -4.09 -1.93
N GLY A 515 -31.05 -3.69 -2.17
CA GLY A 515 -31.75 -2.79 -1.26
C GLY A 515 -32.14 -3.50 0.04
N LEU A 516 -32.28 -2.75 1.13
CA LEU A 516 -32.75 -3.28 2.42
C LEU A 516 -34.27 -3.45 2.52
N TYR A 517 -35.01 -2.77 1.63
CA TYR A 517 -36.45 -2.67 1.69
C TYR A 517 -37.04 -3.01 0.33
N ARG A 518 -37.68 -4.17 0.26
CA ARG A 518 -38.44 -4.62 -0.90
C ARG A 518 -39.89 -4.20 -0.73
N LYS A 519 -40.34 -3.26 -1.57
CA LYS A 519 -41.75 -2.87 -1.64
C LYS A 519 -42.33 -3.30 -2.98
N VAL A 520 -43.55 -3.81 -2.93
CA VAL A 520 -44.34 -4.04 -4.14
C VAL A 520 -45.00 -2.71 -4.48
N VAL A 521 -44.76 -2.23 -5.68
CA VAL A 521 -45.41 -1.05 -6.24
C VAL A 521 -45.92 -1.39 -7.63
N ASP A 522 -46.89 -0.65 -8.11
CA ASP A 522 -47.29 -0.76 -9.51
C ASP A 522 -46.31 0.05 -10.37
N ASP A 523 -45.90 -0.56 -11.48
CA ASP A 523 -45.07 0.10 -12.46
C ASP A 523 -45.86 1.25 -13.11
N PRO A 524 -45.34 2.48 -13.15
CA PRO A 524 -46.11 3.63 -13.62
C PRO A 524 -46.49 3.54 -15.10
N GLU A 525 -45.70 2.83 -15.92
CA GLU A 525 -45.95 2.68 -17.36
C GLU A 525 -46.84 1.47 -17.66
N THR A 526 -46.52 0.33 -17.07
CA THR A 526 -47.22 -0.94 -17.38
C THR A 526 -48.40 -1.23 -16.45
N GLN A 527 -48.51 -0.51 -15.32
CA GLN A 527 -49.47 -0.77 -14.23
C GLN A 527 -49.36 -2.19 -13.65
N LEU A 528 -48.28 -2.91 -13.95
CA LEU A 528 -48.02 -4.24 -13.43
C LEU A 528 -47.29 -4.16 -12.09
N PRO A 529 -47.57 -5.07 -11.13
CA PRO A 529 -46.81 -5.13 -9.90
C PRO A 529 -45.33 -5.38 -10.19
N ARG A 530 -44.47 -4.55 -9.61
CA ARG A 530 -43.02 -4.73 -9.63
C ARG A 530 -42.46 -4.66 -8.21
N LEU A 531 -41.37 -5.39 -8.02
CA LEU A 531 -40.60 -5.29 -6.79
C LEU A 531 -39.62 -4.14 -6.97
N ILE A 532 -39.76 -3.08 -6.18
CA ILE A 532 -38.70 -2.08 -6.04
C ILE A 532 -37.91 -2.37 -4.79
N ASP A 533 -36.60 -2.41 -4.96
CA ASP A 533 -35.68 -2.19 -3.87
C ASP A 533 -35.66 -0.67 -3.64
N TYR A 534 -36.08 -0.19 -2.47
CA TYR A 534 -36.12 1.25 -2.19
C TYR A 534 -34.70 1.82 -2.38
N PRO A 535 -34.45 2.65 -3.40
CA PRO A 535 -33.12 3.15 -3.68
C PRO A 535 -32.96 4.44 -2.88
N GLU A 536 -33.09 4.36 -1.55
CA GLU A 536 -32.43 5.40 -0.78
C GLU A 536 -30.94 5.06 -0.87
N PRO A 537 -30.10 5.95 -1.44
CA PRO A 537 -28.65 5.73 -1.54
C PRO A 537 -27.98 5.49 -0.16
N ASP A 538 -28.77 5.67 0.89
CA ASP A 538 -28.45 5.64 2.30
C ASP A 538 -28.79 4.27 2.93
N ARG A 539 -29.62 3.41 2.30
CA ARG A 539 -30.20 2.16 2.85
C ARG A 539 -29.77 0.89 2.09
N GLY A 540 -28.48 0.59 2.10
CA GLY A 540 -27.91 -0.67 1.58
C GLY A 540 -27.34 -1.59 2.69
N LEU A 541 -26.71 -2.71 2.30
CA LEU A 541 -26.13 -3.71 3.21
C LEU A 541 -25.36 -3.09 4.41
N ARG A 542 -24.66 -1.97 4.17
CA ARG A 542 -23.92 -1.20 5.18
C ARG A 542 -24.69 -0.95 6.48
N GLN A 543 -25.98 -0.61 6.42
CA GLN A 543 -26.75 -0.33 7.65
C GLN A 543 -27.02 -1.58 8.50
N ARG A 544 -27.02 -2.76 7.87
CA ARG A 544 -27.18 -4.04 8.56
C ARG A 544 -25.88 -4.47 9.22
N LEU A 545 -24.75 -4.10 8.60
CA LEU A 545 -23.38 -4.40 9.05
C LEU A 545 -22.93 -3.55 10.24
N VAL A 546 -23.26 -2.24 10.22
CA VAL A 546 -22.78 -1.26 11.22
C VAL A 546 -23.83 -0.16 11.48
N ARG A 547 -23.70 0.55 12.61
CA ARG A 547 -24.59 1.63 13.08
C ARG A 547 -24.30 2.98 12.41
N VAL A 548 -24.16 2.96 11.09
CA VAL A 548 -23.99 4.17 10.26
C VAL A 548 -25.32 4.56 9.62
N ARG A 549 -25.79 5.79 9.88
CA ARG A 549 -27.05 6.35 9.34
C ARG A 549 -26.82 7.75 8.78
N GLY A 550 -27.81 8.28 8.06
CA GLY A 550 -27.76 9.59 7.42
C GLY A 550 -27.47 9.49 5.93
N SER A 551 -27.45 10.65 5.25
CA SER A 551 -27.37 10.71 3.80
C SER A 551 -26.00 10.27 3.26
N GLN A 552 -25.94 9.94 1.97
CA GLN A 552 -24.67 9.69 1.28
C GLN A 552 -23.65 10.83 1.38
N SER A 553 -24.09 12.07 1.54
CA SER A 553 -23.18 13.21 1.69
C SER A 553 -22.69 13.40 3.13
N LYS A 554 -23.38 12.83 4.12
CA LYS A 554 -23.09 13.03 5.54
C LYS A 554 -23.45 11.80 6.38
N PRO A 555 -22.70 10.69 6.26
CA PRO A 555 -22.88 9.52 7.12
C PRO A 555 -22.52 9.87 8.59
N SER A 556 -23.22 9.26 9.53
CA SER A 556 -23.08 9.50 10.98
C SER A 556 -23.26 8.22 11.80
N TRP A 557 -22.55 8.12 12.92
CA TRP A 557 -22.69 7.00 13.86
C TRP A 557 -23.96 7.11 14.72
N LYS A 558 -24.54 5.99 15.12
CA LYS A 558 -25.66 5.89 16.07
C LYS A 558 -25.34 4.97 17.25
N ASP A 559 -25.90 5.27 18.43
CA ASP A 559 -25.70 4.49 19.67
C ASP A 559 -26.20 3.06 19.56
N SER A 560 -27.47 2.97 19.24
CA SER A 560 -28.22 1.76 19.07
C SER A 560 -29.22 2.02 17.96
N ASP A 561 -29.55 0.96 17.24
CA ASP A 561 -30.68 0.98 16.35
C ASP A 561 -31.24 -0.43 16.20
N ALA A 562 -32.51 -0.50 15.81
CA ALA A 562 -33.18 -1.76 15.52
C ALA A 562 -32.85 -2.31 14.11
N ILE A 563 -31.93 -1.66 13.38
CA ILE A 563 -31.69 -1.92 11.96
C ILE A 563 -30.42 -2.77 11.77
N THR A 564 -29.37 -2.51 12.56
CA THR A 564 -28.13 -3.30 12.55
C THR A 564 -28.42 -4.69 13.09
N VAL A 565 -28.12 -5.71 12.31
CA VAL A 565 -28.42 -7.11 12.66
C VAL A 565 -27.23 -8.04 12.55
N TRP A 566 -26.14 -7.60 11.93
CA TRP A 566 -24.96 -8.43 11.74
C TRP A 566 -24.22 -8.60 13.05
N GLN A 567 -24.09 -9.85 13.50
CA GLN A 567 -23.48 -10.21 14.78
C GLN A 567 -22.26 -11.10 14.57
N GLY A 568 -21.58 -11.45 15.66
CA GLY A 568 -20.58 -12.52 15.64
C GLY A 568 -21.28 -13.86 15.36
N GLY A 569 -20.85 -14.59 14.33
CA GLY A 569 -21.49 -15.83 13.90
C GLY A 569 -21.03 -16.25 12.50
N THR A 570 -21.68 -17.27 11.93
CA THR A 570 -21.42 -17.65 10.54
C THR A 570 -22.10 -16.69 9.57
N LEU A 571 -21.58 -16.59 8.34
CA LEU A 571 -22.24 -15.81 7.29
C LEU A 571 -23.68 -16.31 7.03
N THR A 572 -23.88 -17.63 7.06
CA THR A 572 -25.21 -18.24 6.93
C THR A 572 -26.18 -17.73 8.00
N ASP A 573 -25.77 -17.65 9.27
CA ASP A 573 -26.61 -17.12 10.35
C ASP A 573 -26.97 -15.65 10.11
N ASN A 574 -25.98 -14.83 9.77
CA ASN A 574 -26.18 -13.40 9.53
C ASN A 574 -27.13 -13.12 8.35
N LEU A 575 -27.04 -13.90 7.26
CA LEU A 575 -27.96 -13.80 6.12
C LEU A 575 -29.39 -14.21 6.48
N LEU A 576 -29.56 -15.22 7.34
CA LEU A 576 -30.89 -15.61 7.83
C LEU A 576 -31.51 -14.54 8.73
N ILE A 577 -30.72 -13.96 9.64
CA ILE A 577 -31.17 -12.85 10.50
C ILE A 577 -31.55 -11.64 9.63
N LEU A 578 -30.75 -11.31 8.60
CA LEU A 578 -31.05 -10.27 7.63
C LEU A 578 -32.43 -10.48 6.99
N LEU A 579 -32.66 -11.66 6.40
CA LEU A 579 -33.92 -11.98 5.71
C LEU A 579 -35.12 -11.95 6.68
N ARG A 580 -34.95 -12.47 7.90
CA ARG A 580 -35.99 -12.44 8.92
C ARG A 580 -36.34 -11.01 9.35
N ARG A 581 -35.32 -10.15 9.51
CA ARG A 581 -35.54 -8.75 9.88
C ARG A 581 -36.30 -7.99 8.79
N GLU A 582 -35.96 -8.24 7.53
CA GLU A 582 -36.69 -7.64 6.41
C GLU A 582 -38.14 -8.12 6.33
N GLU A 583 -38.40 -9.40 6.60
CA GLU A 583 -39.77 -9.91 6.66
C GLU A 583 -40.60 -9.17 7.73
N ILE A 584 -40.03 -8.96 8.93
CA ILE A 584 -40.69 -8.25 10.03
C ILE A 584 -40.97 -6.79 9.64
N GLU A 585 -39.97 -6.08 9.11
CA GLU A 585 -40.11 -4.68 8.72
C GLU A 585 -41.14 -4.51 7.60
N ALA A 586 -41.16 -5.44 6.64
CA ALA A 586 -42.10 -5.40 5.54
C ALA A 586 -43.55 -5.79 5.95
N GLN A 587 -43.73 -6.50 7.06
CA GLN A 587 -45.05 -6.70 7.69
C GLN A 587 -45.52 -5.46 8.47
N GLN A 588 -44.58 -4.74 9.11
CA GLN A 588 -44.89 -3.50 9.85
C GLN A 588 -45.26 -2.36 8.90
N GLY A 589 -44.53 -2.19 7.78
CA GLY A 589 -44.84 -1.17 6.78
C GLY A 589 -46.22 -1.35 6.13
N GLN A 590 -46.63 -2.61 5.85
CA GLN A 590 -47.96 -2.90 5.33
C GLN A 590 -49.09 -2.53 6.30
N LYS A 591 -48.86 -2.64 7.62
CA LYS A 591 -49.84 -2.25 8.64
C LYS A 591 -50.00 -0.74 8.77
N GLN A 592 -48.90 0.01 8.58
CA GLN A 592 -48.91 1.48 8.64
C GLN A 592 -49.54 2.12 7.40
N GLU A 593 -49.34 1.54 6.21
CA GLU A 593 -49.96 2.02 4.97
C GLU A 593 -51.48 1.76 4.92
N SER A 594 -51.97 0.68 5.55
CA SER A 594 -53.42 0.46 5.73
C SER A 594 -54.08 1.43 6.73
N ALA A 595 -53.33 2.37 7.31
CA ALA A 595 -53.80 3.35 8.30
C ALA A 595 -53.61 4.83 7.89
N GLN A 596 -52.94 5.12 6.77
CA GLN A 596 -52.75 6.49 6.26
C GLN A 596 -52.87 6.50 4.73
N ASP A 597 -53.85 7.23 4.20
CA ASP A 597 -53.95 7.57 2.78
C ASP A 597 -52.67 8.32 2.35
N ALA A 598 -51.82 7.64 1.58
CA ALA A 598 -50.56 8.22 1.11
C ALA A 598 -50.80 9.05 -0.17
N ASP A 599 -50.49 10.35 -0.09
CA ASP A 599 -50.44 11.29 -1.20
C ASP A 599 -49.44 10.82 -2.28
N PRO A 600 -49.83 10.62 -3.56
CA PRO A 600 -48.97 9.99 -4.58
C PRO A 600 -47.91 10.92 -5.17
N THR A 601 -47.85 12.19 -4.76
CA THR A 601 -47.22 13.25 -5.56
C THR A 601 -45.70 13.45 -5.38
N ASN A 602 -45.02 12.69 -4.53
CA ASN A 602 -43.57 12.84 -4.30
C ASN A 602 -42.71 11.68 -4.86
N SER A 603 -43.11 11.08 -5.98
CA SER A 603 -42.26 10.13 -6.72
C SER A 603 -41.24 10.87 -7.59
N HIS A 604 -40.13 11.31 -6.98
CA HIS A 604 -38.98 11.73 -7.77
C HIS A 604 -38.47 10.52 -8.58
N SER A 605 -38.55 10.63 -9.90
CA SER A 605 -38.09 9.63 -10.86
C SER A 605 -36.57 9.47 -10.76
N HIS A 606 -36.11 8.62 -9.84
CA HIS A 606 -34.72 8.22 -9.79
C HIS A 606 -34.50 7.07 -10.77
N SER A 607 -33.66 7.35 -11.78
CA SER A 607 -33.14 6.44 -12.81
C SER A 607 -33.01 5.00 -12.30
N SER A 608 -33.66 4.09 -13.03
CA SER A 608 -33.73 2.64 -12.87
C SER A 608 -32.37 1.94 -13.05
N SER A 609 -31.40 2.18 -12.16
CA SER A 609 -30.21 1.33 -12.12
C SER A 609 -30.59 -0.03 -11.57
N HIS A 610 -30.56 -1.06 -12.41
CA HIS A 610 -30.81 -2.44 -11.99
C HIS A 610 -29.74 -2.84 -10.96
N PRO A 611 -30.14 -3.41 -9.80
CA PRO A 611 -29.19 -3.84 -8.77
C PRO A 611 -28.29 -4.96 -9.31
N ALA A 612 -27.09 -5.09 -8.75
CA ALA A 612 -26.24 -6.22 -9.06
C ALA A 612 -26.94 -7.53 -8.66
N THR A 613 -26.91 -8.52 -9.55
CA THR A 613 -27.54 -9.83 -9.37
C THR A 613 -26.49 -10.94 -9.41
N ALA A 614 -26.75 -12.02 -8.69
CA ALA A 614 -25.93 -13.22 -8.66
C ALA A 614 -26.30 -14.19 -9.80
N ARG A 615 -25.29 -14.87 -10.36
CA ARG A 615 -25.49 -16.00 -11.29
C ARG A 615 -25.92 -17.25 -10.54
N LEU A 616 -26.69 -18.10 -11.21
CA LEU A 616 -27.13 -19.37 -10.63
C LEU A 616 -25.97 -20.33 -10.32
N ARG A 617 -24.89 -20.31 -11.11
CA ARG A 617 -23.67 -21.08 -10.82
C ARG A 617 -23.03 -20.69 -9.48
N ASP A 618 -23.03 -19.40 -9.16
CA ASP A 618 -22.42 -18.86 -7.95
C ASP A 618 -23.31 -19.21 -6.74
N ILE A 619 -24.64 -19.15 -6.91
CA ILE A 619 -25.62 -19.64 -5.93
C ILE A 619 -25.46 -21.14 -5.67
N GLN A 620 -25.24 -21.94 -6.71
CA GLN A 620 -25.00 -23.38 -6.57
C GLN A 620 -23.75 -23.65 -5.75
N ALA A 621 -22.63 -22.98 -6.06
CA ALA A 621 -21.39 -23.08 -5.31
C ALA A 621 -21.58 -22.71 -3.83
N TRP A 622 -22.35 -21.66 -3.54
CA TRP A 622 -22.72 -21.30 -2.18
C TRP A 622 -23.51 -22.42 -1.49
N ILE A 623 -24.53 -23.00 -2.14
CA ILE A 623 -25.34 -24.05 -1.53
C ILE A 623 -24.52 -25.32 -1.26
N ASP A 624 -23.58 -25.65 -2.15
CA ASP A 624 -22.79 -26.88 -2.07
C ASP A 624 -21.62 -26.81 -1.08
N GLY A 625 -21.31 -25.63 -0.51
CA GLY A 625 -20.25 -25.53 0.49
C GLY A 625 -18.87 -25.18 -0.06
N THR A 626 -18.75 -24.83 -1.34
CA THR A 626 -17.45 -24.65 -2.02
C THR A 626 -16.95 -23.21 -2.03
N VAL A 627 -17.69 -22.29 -1.41
CA VAL A 627 -17.36 -20.86 -1.32
C VAL A 627 -16.68 -20.57 0.02
N ASP A 628 -15.65 -19.72 0.03
CA ASP A 628 -15.08 -19.21 1.27
C ASP A 628 -16.00 -18.13 1.88
N ASP A 629 -16.85 -18.55 2.81
CA ASP A 629 -17.78 -17.68 3.55
C ASP A 629 -17.08 -16.47 4.20
N ARG A 630 -15.86 -16.64 4.73
CA ARG A 630 -15.13 -15.55 5.41
C ARG A 630 -14.66 -14.51 4.40
N ARG A 631 -14.13 -14.98 3.27
CA ARG A 631 -13.70 -14.12 2.18
C ARG A 631 -14.89 -13.36 1.57
N LEU A 632 -16.01 -14.03 1.29
CA LEU A 632 -17.24 -13.40 0.80
C LEU A 632 -17.71 -12.29 1.75
N GLU A 633 -17.79 -12.58 3.06
CA GLU A 633 -18.23 -11.57 4.05
C GLU A 633 -17.28 -10.36 4.09
N ALA A 634 -15.96 -10.61 4.06
CA ALA A 634 -14.96 -9.54 4.06
C ALA A 634 -15.09 -8.63 2.81
N ILE A 635 -15.31 -9.23 1.63
CA ILE A 635 -15.54 -8.49 0.39
C ILE A 635 -16.86 -7.71 0.46
N ALA A 636 -17.94 -8.34 0.96
CA ALA A 636 -19.25 -7.70 1.06
C ALA A 636 -19.23 -6.48 2.00
N ARG A 637 -18.47 -6.55 3.11
CA ARG A 637 -18.23 -5.41 4.00
C ARG A 637 -17.53 -4.25 3.28
N GLY A 638 -16.51 -4.55 2.49
CA GLY A 638 -15.83 -3.54 1.67
C GLY A 638 -16.75 -2.94 0.60
N LEU A 639 -17.44 -3.77 -0.17
CA LEU A 639 -18.37 -3.33 -1.22
C LEU A 639 -19.57 -2.55 -0.67
N ALA A 640 -19.98 -2.78 0.58
CA ALA A 640 -21.02 -1.99 1.24
C ALA A 640 -20.65 -0.50 1.40
N LEU A 641 -19.36 -0.14 1.32
CA LEU A 641 -18.89 1.24 1.32
C LEU A 641 -19.00 1.92 -0.05
N VAL A 642 -19.25 1.17 -1.13
CA VAL A 642 -19.22 1.65 -2.52
C VAL A 642 -20.60 2.12 -2.98
N LYS A 643 -20.64 3.26 -3.68
CA LYS A 643 -21.85 3.76 -4.34
C LYS A 643 -22.11 2.98 -5.62
N ARG A 644 -23.37 2.52 -5.78
CA ARG A 644 -23.92 1.87 -6.98
C ARG A 644 -23.17 0.59 -7.34
N HIS A 645 -23.90 -0.52 -7.32
CA HIS A 645 -23.39 -1.85 -7.64
C HIS A 645 -24.02 -2.25 -8.96
N ARG A 646 -23.38 -1.93 -10.08
CA ARG A 646 -23.83 -2.39 -11.40
C ARG A 646 -23.23 -3.77 -11.65
N SER A 647 -24.08 -4.74 -11.98
CA SER A 647 -23.62 -6.01 -12.50
C SER A 647 -23.30 -5.87 -14.00
N THR A 648 -22.17 -6.42 -14.42
CA THR A 648 -21.80 -6.63 -15.83
C THR A 648 -22.09 -8.06 -16.29
N GLN A 649 -22.83 -8.83 -15.49
CA GLN A 649 -22.98 -10.27 -15.71
C GLN A 649 -23.95 -10.59 -16.86
N GLY A 650 -23.57 -11.60 -17.66
CA GLY A 650 -24.38 -12.13 -18.77
C GLY A 650 -25.59 -12.94 -18.30
N LYS A 651 -26.42 -13.39 -19.26
CA LYS A 651 -27.59 -14.23 -18.99
C LYS A 651 -27.18 -15.63 -18.53
N ASP A 652 -27.90 -16.20 -17.55
CA ASP A 652 -27.71 -17.59 -17.13
C ASP A 652 -28.05 -18.57 -18.29
N SER A 653 -27.25 -19.62 -18.42
CA SER A 653 -27.43 -20.72 -19.35
C SER A 653 -28.45 -21.75 -18.84
N ARG A 654 -29.01 -22.57 -19.75
CA ARG A 654 -29.94 -23.66 -19.38
C ARG A 654 -29.33 -24.67 -18.42
N GLU A 655 -28.04 -24.94 -18.53
CA GLU A 655 -27.31 -25.87 -17.65
C GLU A 655 -27.24 -25.31 -16.22
N GLU A 656 -26.94 -24.02 -16.06
CA GLU A 656 -26.91 -23.36 -14.76
C GLU A 656 -28.29 -23.34 -14.09
N ILE A 657 -29.35 -23.11 -14.87
CA ILE A 657 -30.75 -23.16 -14.39
C ILE A 657 -31.10 -24.55 -13.85
N ASN A 658 -30.60 -25.61 -14.50
CA ASN A 658 -30.87 -26.99 -14.11
C ASN A 658 -30.00 -27.47 -12.94
N ALA A 659 -28.80 -26.90 -12.76
CA ALA A 659 -27.88 -27.27 -11.71
C ALA A 659 -28.36 -26.89 -10.30
N VAL A 660 -29.10 -25.77 -10.17
CA VAL A 660 -29.59 -25.27 -8.87
C VAL A 660 -30.61 -26.22 -8.24
N PRO A 661 -30.66 -26.42 -6.91
CA PRO A 661 -31.54 -27.41 -6.30
C PRO A 661 -33.00 -27.00 -6.47
N ALA A 662 -33.88 -27.95 -6.77
CA ALA A 662 -35.30 -27.68 -6.98
C ALA A 662 -35.98 -27.02 -5.77
N ALA A 663 -35.49 -27.28 -4.55
CA ALA A 663 -35.94 -26.59 -3.35
C ALA A 663 -35.67 -25.07 -3.38
N PHE A 664 -34.52 -24.63 -3.90
CA PHE A 664 -34.24 -23.20 -4.11
C PHE A 664 -35.15 -22.62 -5.20
N ALA A 665 -35.28 -23.32 -6.34
CA ALA A 665 -36.15 -22.91 -7.44
C ALA A 665 -37.61 -22.74 -7.01
N LEU A 666 -38.06 -23.52 -6.03
CA LEU A 666 -39.39 -23.42 -5.42
C LEU A 666 -39.52 -22.25 -4.43
N LEU A 667 -38.51 -22.04 -3.59
CA LEU A 667 -38.56 -21.04 -2.51
C LEU A 667 -38.32 -19.62 -3.01
N GLU A 668 -37.45 -19.43 -4.00
CA GLU A 668 -37.05 -18.12 -4.51
C GLU A 668 -38.24 -17.28 -5.01
N PRO A 669 -39.14 -17.79 -5.88
CA PRO A 669 -40.29 -17.01 -6.36
C PRO A 669 -41.27 -16.67 -5.23
N VAL A 670 -41.43 -17.57 -4.25
CA VAL A 670 -42.31 -17.36 -3.08
C VAL A 670 -41.80 -16.22 -2.19
N VAL A 671 -40.49 -16.16 -2.00
CA VAL A 671 -39.83 -15.10 -1.19
C VAL A 671 -39.77 -13.78 -1.94
N ARG A 672 -39.57 -13.83 -3.27
CA ARG A 672 -39.64 -12.65 -4.16
C ARG A 672 -41.03 -12.04 -4.21
N ARG A 673 -42.06 -12.86 -4.10
CA ARG A 673 -43.50 -12.53 -4.14
C ARG A 673 -44.03 -12.02 -5.47
N VAL A 674 -43.32 -11.14 -6.16
CA VAL A 674 -43.73 -10.66 -7.48
C VAL A 674 -43.27 -11.67 -8.52
N VAL A 675 -44.22 -12.31 -9.18
CA VAL A 675 -43.97 -13.37 -10.16
C VAL A 675 -44.89 -13.21 -11.37
N PRO A 676 -44.51 -13.74 -12.54
CA PRO A 676 -45.40 -13.83 -13.70
C PRO A 676 -46.68 -14.61 -13.38
N ALA A 677 -47.82 -14.17 -13.91
CA ALA A 677 -49.08 -14.86 -13.69
C ALA A 677 -49.11 -16.21 -14.44
N PRO A 678 -49.71 -17.27 -13.85
CA PRO A 678 -49.93 -18.53 -14.56
C PRO A 678 -51.03 -18.35 -15.62
N THR A 679 -50.82 -18.94 -16.80
CA THR A 679 -51.82 -19.01 -17.88
C THR A 679 -52.70 -20.25 -17.73
N GLU A 680 -53.82 -20.30 -18.46
CA GLU A 680 -54.70 -21.48 -18.46
C GLU A 680 -53.99 -22.75 -18.97
N GLU A 681 -53.06 -22.60 -19.91
CA GLU A 681 -52.22 -23.65 -20.49
C GLU A 681 -51.12 -24.18 -19.54
N GLY A 682 -50.97 -23.56 -18.35
CA GLY A 682 -49.94 -23.90 -17.37
C GLY A 682 -48.57 -23.31 -17.70
N THR A 683 -48.49 -22.31 -18.59
CA THR A 683 -47.28 -21.52 -18.87
C THR A 683 -47.25 -20.24 -18.03
N LEU A 684 -46.14 -19.51 -18.07
CA LEU A 684 -45.99 -18.22 -17.39
C LEU A 684 -46.23 -17.08 -18.39
N SER A 685 -47.13 -16.16 -18.03
CA SER A 685 -47.44 -14.97 -18.83
C SER A 685 -46.21 -14.06 -18.97
N LYS A 686 -46.04 -13.45 -20.15
CA LYS A 686 -45.03 -12.40 -20.36
C LYS A 686 -45.56 -10.99 -20.04
N ASP A 687 -46.88 -10.83 -20.06
CA ASP A 687 -47.54 -9.52 -20.06
C ASP A 687 -48.34 -9.27 -18.77
N SER A 688 -48.31 -10.19 -17.81
CA SER A 688 -49.03 -10.03 -16.53
C SER A 688 -48.24 -10.60 -15.35
N LYS A 689 -48.25 -9.88 -14.22
CA LYS A 689 -47.60 -10.27 -12.96
C LYS A 689 -48.61 -10.31 -11.82
N ILE A 690 -48.36 -11.15 -10.83
CA ILE A 690 -49.14 -11.25 -9.60
C ILE A 690 -48.24 -11.13 -8.37
N VAL A 691 -48.86 -10.75 -7.25
CA VAL A 691 -48.19 -10.63 -5.96
C VAL A 691 -48.60 -11.79 -5.07
N LEU A 692 -47.67 -12.71 -4.80
CA LEU A 692 -47.91 -13.81 -3.90
C LEU A 692 -48.10 -13.30 -2.46
N PRO A 693 -49.14 -13.76 -1.74
CA PRO A 693 -49.27 -13.49 -0.32
C PRO A 693 -48.11 -14.11 0.47
N ARG A 694 -47.73 -13.44 1.57
CA ARG A 694 -46.69 -13.94 2.48
C ARG A 694 -47.05 -15.32 3.04
N VAL A 695 -46.03 -16.10 3.37
CA VAL A 695 -46.19 -17.45 3.91
C VAL A 695 -45.80 -17.43 5.38
N SER A 696 -46.82 -17.47 6.25
CA SER A 696 -46.61 -17.48 7.70
C SER A 696 -45.79 -18.70 8.12
N GLY A 697 -44.81 -18.50 9.00
CA GLY A 697 -43.94 -19.56 9.51
C GLY A 697 -42.90 -20.09 8.53
N LEU A 698 -42.79 -19.58 7.29
CA LEU A 698 -41.79 -20.05 6.33
C LEU A 698 -40.36 -19.89 6.86
N TRP A 699 -40.03 -18.68 7.34
CA TRP A 699 -38.69 -18.36 7.82
C TRP A 699 -38.29 -19.13 9.08
N SER A 700 -39.22 -19.37 10.01
CA SER A 700 -38.92 -20.14 11.23
C SER A 700 -38.58 -21.59 10.90
N ARG A 701 -39.22 -22.18 9.88
CA ARG A 701 -38.92 -23.53 9.39
C ARG A 701 -37.56 -23.59 8.69
N LEU A 702 -37.29 -22.63 7.80
CA LEU A 702 -36.01 -22.52 7.10
C LEU A 702 -34.83 -22.31 8.06
N GLU A 703 -34.99 -21.50 9.11
CA GLU A 703 -33.96 -21.20 10.11
C GLU A 703 -33.55 -22.45 10.91
N VAL A 704 -34.52 -23.28 11.31
CA VAL A 704 -34.26 -24.54 12.02
C VAL A 704 -33.75 -25.64 11.06
N GLY A 705 -33.93 -25.45 9.76
CA GLY A 705 -33.53 -26.39 8.69
C GLY A 705 -34.57 -27.46 8.38
N ASP A 706 -35.85 -27.18 8.67
CA ASP A 706 -37.01 -28.03 8.36
C ASP A 706 -37.45 -27.82 6.89
N CYS A 707 -36.73 -28.46 5.97
CA CYS A 707 -36.91 -28.28 4.52
C CYS A 707 -38.28 -28.76 4.04
N GLN A 708 -38.74 -29.89 4.57
CA GLN A 708 -39.96 -30.53 4.15
C GLN A 708 -41.15 -29.61 4.43
N THR A 709 -41.28 -29.13 5.67
CA THR A 709 -42.39 -28.25 6.04
C THR A 709 -42.33 -26.91 5.32
N ALA A 710 -41.13 -26.33 5.13
CA ALA A 710 -40.98 -25.08 4.38
C ALA A 710 -41.40 -25.23 2.92
N THR A 711 -40.99 -26.30 2.25
CA THR A 711 -41.35 -26.56 0.85
C THR A 711 -42.81 -26.95 0.68
N GLU A 712 -43.42 -27.65 1.65
CA GLU A 712 -44.87 -27.87 1.71
C GLU A 712 -45.64 -26.55 1.75
N LEU A 713 -45.25 -25.60 2.59
CA LEU A 713 -45.89 -24.30 2.70
C LEU A 713 -45.76 -23.50 1.38
N ALA A 714 -44.59 -23.54 0.74
CA ALA A 714 -44.34 -22.92 -0.55
C ALA A 714 -45.23 -23.52 -1.66
N ILE A 715 -45.30 -24.85 -1.75
CA ILE A 715 -46.16 -25.57 -2.71
C ILE A 715 -47.63 -25.20 -2.50
N ARG A 716 -48.11 -25.19 -1.26
CA ARG A 716 -49.50 -24.80 -0.94
C ARG A 716 -49.79 -23.37 -1.38
N ARG A 717 -48.86 -22.43 -1.15
CA ARG A 717 -49.01 -21.03 -1.55
C ARG A 717 -49.11 -20.88 -3.07
N LEU A 718 -48.21 -21.50 -3.82
CA LEU A 718 -48.20 -21.44 -5.28
C LEU A 718 -49.45 -22.10 -5.89
N ARG A 719 -49.89 -23.26 -5.38
CA ARG A 719 -51.15 -23.89 -5.81
C ARG A 719 -52.37 -23.01 -5.52
N ALA A 720 -52.42 -22.36 -4.36
CA ALA A 720 -53.48 -21.41 -4.03
C ALA A 720 -53.52 -20.21 -4.99
N SER A 721 -52.38 -19.85 -5.57
CA SER A 721 -52.23 -18.84 -6.63
C SER A 721 -52.35 -19.42 -8.06
N ARG A 722 -52.94 -20.61 -8.21
CA ARG A 722 -53.22 -21.32 -9.48
C ARG A 722 -51.99 -21.83 -10.26
N PHE A 723 -50.81 -21.88 -9.66
CA PHE A 723 -49.65 -22.52 -10.29
C PHE A 723 -49.77 -24.05 -10.27
N ARG A 724 -49.47 -24.68 -11.40
CA ARG A 724 -49.43 -26.13 -11.57
C ARG A 724 -48.00 -26.62 -11.38
N LEU A 725 -47.72 -27.23 -10.24
CA LEU A 725 -46.36 -27.64 -9.84
C LEU A 725 -46.09 -29.12 -10.10
N ALA A 726 -44.93 -29.42 -10.67
CA ALA A 726 -44.42 -30.78 -10.92
C ALA A 726 -43.53 -31.32 -9.79
N VAL A 727 -43.53 -30.65 -8.63
CA VAL A 727 -42.64 -30.96 -7.51
C VAL A 727 -43.40 -31.41 -6.26
N ARG A 728 -42.76 -32.27 -5.48
CA ARG A 728 -43.20 -32.69 -4.13
C ARG A 728 -42.35 -31.97 -3.08
N PRO A 729 -42.78 -31.96 -1.80
CA PRO A 729 -41.93 -31.48 -0.72
C PRO A 729 -40.56 -32.16 -0.70
N PHE A 730 -39.53 -31.40 -0.34
CA PHE A 730 -38.16 -31.88 -0.34
C PHE A 730 -37.67 -32.11 1.09
N GLU A 731 -37.00 -33.24 1.31
CA GLU A 731 -36.27 -33.52 2.55
C GLU A 731 -34.77 -33.38 2.27
N LEU A 732 -34.12 -32.44 2.98
CA LEU A 732 -32.71 -32.14 2.83
C LEU A 732 -32.07 -32.03 4.21
N ARG A 733 -30.76 -32.26 4.28
CA ARG A 733 -29.98 -32.09 5.53
C ARG A 733 -30.09 -30.65 6.01
N ARG A 734 -30.20 -30.49 7.34
CA ARG A 734 -30.32 -29.20 8.04
C ARG A 734 -29.38 -28.12 7.48
N ASP A 735 -28.09 -28.42 7.37
CA ASP A 735 -27.09 -27.44 6.93
C ASP A 735 -27.30 -27.00 5.48
N ARG A 736 -27.66 -27.93 4.59
CA ARG A 736 -27.97 -27.62 3.18
C ARG A 736 -29.23 -26.78 3.07
N THR A 737 -30.27 -27.10 3.85
CA THR A 737 -31.51 -26.30 3.92
C THR A 737 -31.23 -24.89 4.38
N ARG A 738 -30.40 -24.72 5.41
CA ARG A 738 -30.01 -23.40 5.92
C ARG A 738 -29.19 -22.61 4.90
N ARG A 739 -28.28 -23.26 4.14
CA ARG A 739 -27.57 -22.62 3.02
C ARG A 739 -28.50 -22.22 1.88
N ILE A 740 -29.48 -23.06 1.52
CA ILE A 740 -30.54 -22.71 0.54
C ILE A 740 -31.34 -21.50 1.03
N ALA A 741 -31.71 -21.47 2.30
CA ALA A 741 -32.45 -20.36 2.89
C ALA A 741 -31.61 -19.07 2.90
N ALA A 742 -30.34 -19.13 3.27
CA ALA A 742 -29.41 -18.00 3.22
C ALA A 742 -29.15 -17.54 1.77
N ALA A 743 -29.18 -18.45 0.78
CA ALA A 743 -28.99 -18.11 -0.63
C ALA A 743 -30.05 -17.15 -1.17
N LEU A 744 -31.25 -17.13 -0.57
CA LEU A 744 -32.33 -16.18 -0.89
C LEU A 744 -31.96 -14.72 -0.59
N ALA A 745 -30.86 -14.50 0.14
CA ALA A 745 -30.30 -13.18 0.36
C ALA A 745 -29.55 -12.61 -0.87
N PHE A 746 -29.16 -13.46 -1.82
CA PHE A 746 -28.51 -12.99 -3.04
C PHE A 746 -29.60 -12.67 -4.09
N PRO A 747 -29.74 -11.41 -4.53
CA PRO A 747 -30.71 -11.09 -5.57
C PRO A 747 -30.31 -11.76 -6.89
N ILE A 748 -31.28 -12.36 -7.59
CA ILE A 748 -31.11 -12.89 -8.96
C ILE A 748 -32.00 -12.11 -9.92
N ALA A 749 -31.68 -12.09 -11.21
CA ALA A 749 -32.45 -11.34 -12.20
C ALA A 749 -33.93 -11.78 -12.27
N GLU A 750 -34.81 -10.87 -12.72
CA GLU A 750 -36.23 -11.18 -12.90
C GLU A 750 -36.45 -12.36 -13.85
N GLU A 751 -35.76 -12.31 -14.98
CA GLU A 751 -35.79 -13.35 -16.00
C GLU A 751 -35.29 -14.71 -15.46
N THR A 752 -34.24 -14.71 -14.64
CA THR A 752 -33.72 -15.94 -14.02
C THR A 752 -34.76 -16.58 -13.09
N SER A 753 -35.45 -15.79 -12.27
CA SER A 753 -36.52 -16.31 -11.40
C SER A 753 -37.72 -16.84 -12.18
N ARG A 754 -38.11 -16.16 -13.28
CA ARG A 754 -39.13 -16.67 -14.20
C ARG A 754 -38.75 -18.05 -14.74
N GLN A 755 -37.49 -18.23 -15.13
CA GLN A 755 -36.99 -19.51 -15.63
C GLN A 755 -36.96 -20.61 -14.55
N LEU A 756 -36.60 -20.27 -13.30
CA LEU A 756 -36.69 -21.20 -12.17
C LEU A 756 -38.14 -21.62 -11.88
N LEU A 757 -39.08 -20.68 -11.95
CA LEU A 757 -40.50 -20.96 -11.77
C LEU A 757 -41.07 -21.83 -12.92
N ASP A 758 -40.70 -21.56 -14.17
CA ASP A 758 -41.11 -22.37 -15.33
C ASP A 758 -40.58 -23.81 -15.20
N ARG A 759 -39.35 -23.98 -14.71
CA ARG A 759 -38.71 -25.30 -14.49
C ARG A 759 -39.50 -26.20 -13.53
N ILE A 760 -40.17 -25.63 -12.53
CA ILE A 760 -40.92 -26.40 -11.52
C ILE A 760 -42.41 -26.53 -11.86
N CYS A 761 -42.87 -25.88 -12.92
CA CYS A 761 -44.23 -25.98 -13.46
C CYS A 761 -44.31 -27.05 -14.56
N TYR A 762 -45.50 -27.61 -14.79
CA TYR A 762 -45.78 -28.48 -15.94
C TYR A 762 -46.82 -27.86 -16.87
N ARG A 763 -46.71 -28.15 -18.17
CA ARG A 763 -47.61 -27.67 -19.22
C ARG A 763 -48.71 -28.68 -19.51
N ILE A 764 -49.87 -28.20 -19.92
CA ILE A 764 -50.91 -29.05 -20.52
C ILE A 764 -50.49 -29.30 -21.97
N VAL A 765 -50.26 -30.57 -22.33
CA VAL A 765 -50.25 -30.96 -23.74
C VAL A 765 -51.69 -31.33 -24.07
N GLU A 766 -52.41 -30.48 -24.81
CA GLU A 766 -53.64 -30.93 -25.44
C GLU A 766 -53.28 -32.02 -26.46
N ASN A 767 -53.58 -33.28 -26.14
CA ASN A 767 -53.75 -34.28 -27.18
C ASN A 767 -54.94 -33.83 -28.02
N LYS A 768 -54.69 -33.21 -29.18
CA LYS A 768 -55.68 -33.13 -30.24
C LYS A 768 -55.92 -34.55 -30.76
N GLU A 769 -56.82 -35.27 -30.10
CA GLU A 769 -57.41 -36.48 -30.67
C GLU A 769 -58.11 -36.09 -31.99
N GLU A 770 -57.73 -36.82 -33.04
CA GLU A 770 -58.36 -36.80 -34.35
C GLU A 770 -59.88 -36.97 -34.18
N LYS A 771 -60.65 -35.90 -34.40
CA LYS A 771 -62.03 -36.04 -34.87
C LYS A 771 -61.95 -36.55 -36.31
N LYS A 772 -61.84 -37.87 -36.49
CA LYS A 772 -62.28 -38.52 -37.73
C LYS A 772 -63.80 -38.51 -37.75
N GLU A 773 -64.30 -37.92 -38.82
CA GLU A 773 -65.69 -37.92 -39.24
C GLU A 773 -66.24 -39.35 -39.31
N ASP A 774 -67.30 -39.62 -38.55
CA ASP A 774 -68.30 -40.59 -38.97
C ASP A 774 -69.24 -39.87 -39.94
N GLY A 775 -69.05 -40.14 -41.22
CA GLY A 775 -69.93 -39.73 -42.31
C GLY A 775 -70.14 -40.90 -43.25
N LEU A 776 -71.28 -41.58 -43.07
CA LEU A 776 -71.97 -42.40 -44.07
C LEU A 776 -73.23 -41.63 -44.48
#